data_AF-A0A507ECK3-F1
#
_entry.id   AF-A0A507ECK3-F1
#
_cell.length_a   1.000
_cell.length_b   1.000
_cell.length_c   1.000
_cell.angle_alpha   90.00
_cell.angle_beta   90.00
_cell.angle_gamma   90.00
#
_symmetry.space_group_name_H-M   'P 1'
#
loop_
_entity.id
_entity.type
_entity.pdbx_description
1 polymer ?
#
loop_
_entity_poly.entity_id
_entity_poly.type
_entity_poly.pdbx_seq_one_letter_code
_entity_poly.pdbx_strand_id
1 'polypeptide(L)'
;MSTSADVTTAPALTSNIQKLERKIAANTLSLTQSSDGAFTPTQLAVLDAFVNAIVAPVSPSHLPSTSASSNEPYAQTTANSLPGFTHILPMLMDIMRPNQLAAIKAFLSMLGSQPVCWAFTGYGTPFHLLDQENRARAITTLYQSRLAPVRVLTRALYKISCVCLYGVGSEEGHPLLKAIGYNTHPRHERPLPPPDSIWEPTFVNFSSATASSATATDPPTVQLTCDVVIVGSGAGGGVVASELAAAGYSVIVLEKATYQHPTNFLFQEKESISGLFEHYGSLQTEDGSLSVLAGSAFGGGTTVNWSASLALPSSVRTEWAEQHGLPYFQSSAYSTVVDTVARRIGVSTDGIKHNSANKLFMEGSRRCGMTHSLIPQNTGGKPHECGYCTYGCAYGEKQGSHMTFLKDAADTGNTRFVQSVTVTKIKRRGSDGLAVGVIGVVRNGNDGAVTHLRVNAKKVVVSGGSINTPALLLRSGFRNPNVGRHLRLHPATMVFGVFGKEEQPLNPWSGSIMTVLNSAPDNAHGDGYGARIEVPASHPAFFSTFIPFHSAENHKKKMLQLPYTLPLVVICRDSDGSTGRITLPKTPNEPAVVNYALGSKDQMTLVAGVETAVRALVAAGATEVYTTQQGIDSFVRPPSDSEHGEDVMTGAPLREYLDKVRHHGYVPNWQAIGSAHQMGSCRLASTPREGVCDPEGRTWDTRNCYVADASLFPTASGVNPMLTTFSVAYMVAQTVKKDLAHEAAGPAAAPARL
;
A
#
# COMPACT_ATOMS: atom_id res chain seq x y z
N MET A 1 26.25 22.68 55.53
CA MET A 1 26.22 24.06 55.00
C MET A 1 26.80 23.98 53.59
N SER A 2 25.96 23.90 52.55
CA SER A 2 25.53 25.03 51.70
C SER A 2 26.75 25.70 51.04
N THR A 3 26.91 25.67 49.71
CA THR A 3 26.05 26.43 48.77
C THR A 3 25.94 25.84 47.36
N SER A 4 24.77 26.10 46.79
CA SER A 4 24.28 25.93 45.42
C SER A 4 24.91 26.88 44.40
N ALA A 5 24.97 26.46 43.14
CA ALA A 5 24.97 27.35 41.97
C ALA A 5 24.09 26.78 40.85
N ASP A 6 22.90 27.37 40.77
CA ASP A 6 21.89 27.53 39.72
C ASP A 6 21.86 26.66 38.45
N VAL A 7 20.75 25.89 38.37
CA VAL A 7 20.10 25.40 37.15
C VAL A 7 18.93 26.35 36.82
N THR A 8 19.17 27.41 36.05
CA THR A 8 18.10 28.38 35.68
C THR A 8 18.19 28.90 34.23
N THR A 9 18.48 28.03 33.25
CA THR A 9 18.38 28.39 31.81
C THR A 9 17.51 27.47 30.94
N ALA A 10 17.01 26.34 31.46
CA ALA A 10 16.19 25.38 30.72
C ALA A 10 14.76 25.85 30.31
N PRO A 11 14.04 26.69 31.08
CA PRO A 11 12.67 27.09 30.69
C PRO A 11 12.64 28.01 29.47
N ALA A 12 13.66 28.86 29.30
CA ALA A 12 13.73 29.84 28.22
C ALA A 12 13.98 29.19 26.85
N LEU A 13 14.82 28.16 26.76
CA LEU A 13 15.06 27.42 25.52
C LEU A 13 13.80 26.64 25.08
N THR A 14 13.10 26.01 26.02
CA THR A 14 11.89 25.21 25.75
C THR A 14 10.74 26.10 25.29
N SER A 15 10.59 27.29 25.90
CA SER A 15 9.65 28.34 25.46
C SER A 15 9.99 28.88 24.07
N ASN A 16 11.29 29.08 23.76
CA ASN A 16 11.73 29.60 22.47
C ASN A 16 11.55 28.58 21.33
N ILE A 17 11.75 27.28 21.60
CA ILE A 17 11.45 26.20 20.64
C ILE A 17 9.94 26.12 20.39
N GLN A 18 9.10 26.12 21.43
CA GLN A 18 7.63 26.11 21.25
C GLN A 18 7.10 27.38 20.56
N LYS A 19 7.71 28.55 20.82
CA LYS A 19 7.39 29.79 20.09
C LYS A 19 7.82 29.70 18.64
N LEU A 20 8.99 29.12 18.34
CA LEU A 20 9.46 28.90 16.98
C LEU A 20 8.57 27.88 16.24
N GLU A 21 8.16 26.79 16.89
CA GLU A 21 7.20 25.80 16.37
C GLU A 21 5.85 26.45 16.05
N ARG A 22 5.30 27.27 16.96
CA ARG A 22 4.06 28.00 16.71
C ARG A 22 4.21 29.07 15.63
N LYS A 23 5.37 29.71 15.52
CA LYS A 23 5.65 30.76 14.52
C LYS A 23 5.91 30.16 13.14
N ILE A 24 6.56 29.00 13.05
CA ILE A 24 6.67 28.20 11.82
C ILE A 24 5.29 27.68 11.42
N ALA A 25 4.49 27.13 12.34
CA ALA A 25 3.13 26.71 12.06
C ALA A 25 2.24 27.87 11.60
N ALA A 26 2.33 29.04 12.26
CA ALA A 26 1.57 30.24 11.91
C ALA A 26 2.02 30.87 10.58
N ASN A 27 3.33 30.91 10.27
CA ASN A 27 3.84 31.38 8.98
C ASN A 27 3.52 30.38 7.85
N THR A 28 3.51 29.08 8.13
CA THR A 28 3.04 28.05 7.19
C THR A 28 1.54 28.23 6.88
N LEU A 29 0.76 28.69 7.86
CA LEU A 29 -0.65 29.03 7.73
C LEU A 29 -0.91 30.41 7.11
N SER A 30 0.01 31.39 7.22
CA SER A 30 -0.20 32.73 6.63
C SER A 30 0.27 32.84 5.17
N LEU A 31 1.12 31.90 4.72
CA LEU A 31 1.56 31.78 3.32
C LEU A 31 0.54 31.03 2.43
N THR A 32 -0.63 30.65 2.96
CA THR A 32 -1.70 29.97 2.22
C THR A 32 -2.61 30.92 1.43
N GLN A 33 -2.26 32.19 1.28
CA GLN A 33 -3.01 33.18 0.51
C GLN A 33 -2.14 33.82 -0.59
N SER A 34 -1.81 33.05 -1.61
CA SER A 34 -1.51 33.61 -2.94
C SER A 34 -2.03 32.64 -4.00
N SER A 35 -3.01 33.09 -4.76
CA SER A 35 -3.80 32.36 -5.74
C SER A 35 -3.12 32.26 -7.11
N ASP A 36 -1.84 31.90 -7.15
CA ASP A 36 -1.22 31.40 -8.38
C ASP A 36 -0.62 30.02 -8.10
N GLY A 37 -1.15 29.02 -8.83
CA GLY A 37 -0.80 27.61 -8.67
C GLY A 37 0.66 27.26 -9.04
N ALA A 38 1.42 28.20 -9.61
CA ALA A 38 2.78 27.99 -10.07
C ALA A 38 3.82 27.90 -8.92
N PHE A 39 4.96 27.29 -9.18
CA PHE A 39 6.14 27.34 -8.32
C PHE A 39 6.96 28.58 -8.66
N THR A 40 7.56 29.23 -7.66
CA THR A 40 8.44 30.39 -7.89
C THR A 40 9.78 29.95 -8.50
N PRO A 41 10.53 30.85 -9.18
CA PRO A 41 11.86 30.51 -9.71
C PRO A 41 12.81 29.94 -8.65
N THR A 42 12.80 30.48 -7.43
CA THR A 42 13.61 29.97 -6.31
C THR A 42 13.18 28.56 -5.90
N GLN A 43 11.87 28.28 -5.83
CA GLN A 43 11.38 26.94 -5.49
C GLN A 43 11.78 25.91 -6.55
N LEU A 44 11.70 26.28 -7.83
CA LEU A 44 12.13 25.44 -8.94
C LEU A 44 13.64 25.18 -8.90
N ALA A 45 14.45 26.20 -8.64
CA ALA A 45 15.91 26.06 -8.52
C ALA A 45 16.31 25.15 -7.36
N VAL A 46 15.62 25.25 -6.22
CA VAL A 46 15.85 24.36 -5.06
C VAL A 46 15.41 22.93 -5.38
N LEU A 47 14.26 22.74 -6.03
CA LEU A 47 13.79 21.42 -6.43
C LEU A 47 14.77 20.76 -7.40
N ASP A 48 15.20 21.48 -8.44
CA ASP A 48 16.22 21.00 -9.39
C ASP A 48 17.51 20.60 -8.67
N ALA A 49 18.04 21.47 -7.81
CA ALA A 49 19.25 21.21 -7.05
C ALA A 49 19.12 19.99 -6.12
N PHE A 50 17.94 19.78 -5.54
CA PHE A 50 17.65 18.65 -4.64
C PHE A 50 17.65 17.35 -5.42
N VAL A 51 16.95 17.30 -6.55
CA VAL A 51 16.85 16.11 -7.41
C VAL A 51 18.22 15.75 -8.00
N ASN A 52 18.98 16.73 -8.48
CA ASN A 52 20.33 16.53 -9.01
C ASN A 52 21.33 16.07 -7.94
N ALA A 53 21.09 16.33 -6.66
CA ALA A 53 21.93 15.82 -5.57
C ALA A 53 21.66 14.34 -5.24
N ILE A 54 20.50 13.79 -5.63
CA ILE A 54 20.18 12.36 -5.45
C ILE A 54 20.94 11.52 -6.47
N VAL A 55 20.82 11.88 -7.76
CA VAL A 55 21.53 11.24 -8.88
C VAL A 55 22.53 12.22 -9.44
N ALA A 56 23.72 12.18 -8.85
CA ALA A 56 24.81 13.10 -9.16
C ALA A 56 26.02 12.34 -9.76
N PRO A 57 26.90 12.99 -10.54
CA PRO A 57 28.11 12.36 -11.06
C PRO A 57 29.02 11.90 -9.91
N VAL A 58 29.61 10.71 -10.05
CA VAL A 58 30.50 10.12 -9.04
C VAL A 58 31.73 9.50 -9.71
N SER A 59 32.80 9.28 -8.93
CA SER A 59 33.97 8.59 -9.46
C SER A 59 33.61 7.14 -9.82
N PRO A 60 33.89 6.67 -11.05
CA PRO A 60 33.70 5.28 -11.44
C PRO A 60 34.44 4.28 -10.53
N SER A 61 35.59 4.69 -9.97
CA SER A 61 36.40 3.85 -9.06
C SER A 61 35.70 3.55 -7.73
N HIS A 62 34.71 4.36 -7.34
CA HIS A 62 33.94 4.15 -6.11
C HIS A 62 32.72 3.24 -6.33
N LEU A 63 32.40 2.91 -7.60
CA LEU A 63 31.29 2.04 -7.95
C LEU A 63 31.76 0.59 -8.11
N PRO A 64 30.93 -0.41 -7.75
CA PRO A 64 31.29 -1.82 -7.91
C PRO A 64 31.55 -2.18 -9.39
N SER A 65 32.67 -2.82 -9.73
CA SER A 65 33.04 -3.23 -11.10
C SER A 65 32.01 -4.19 -11.74
N THR A 66 31.24 -3.78 -12.75
CA THR A 66 30.23 -4.66 -13.39
C THR A 66 30.85 -5.43 -14.57
N SER A 67 30.27 -6.57 -14.93
CA SER A 67 30.77 -7.48 -15.99
C SER A 67 30.47 -7.00 -17.42
N ALA A 68 29.81 -5.85 -17.60
CA ALA A 68 29.42 -5.32 -18.89
C ALA A 68 29.75 -3.82 -19.00
N SER A 69 30.81 -3.50 -19.75
CA SER A 69 31.29 -2.13 -20.06
C SER A 69 31.79 -1.29 -18.87
N SER A 70 32.52 -0.20 -19.16
CA SER A 70 32.93 0.71 -18.08
C SER A 70 31.68 1.27 -17.41
N ASN A 71 31.67 1.33 -16.07
CA ASN A 71 30.61 2.00 -15.32
C ASN A 71 30.58 3.52 -15.58
N GLU A 72 31.45 4.05 -16.44
CA GLU A 72 31.59 5.49 -16.73
C GLU A 72 30.26 6.15 -17.11
N PRO A 73 29.46 5.63 -18.07
CA PRO A 73 28.22 6.30 -18.45
C PRO A 73 27.21 6.37 -17.28
N TYR A 74 27.14 5.31 -16.48
CA TYR A 74 26.30 5.26 -15.29
C TYR A 74 26.81 6.21 -14.18
N ALA A 75 28.12 6.21 -13.95
CA ALA A 75 28.80 7.05 -12.97
C ALA A 75 28.58 8.54 -13.26
N GLN A 76 28.61 8.93 -14.55
CA GLN A 76 28.44 10.32 -15.00
C GLN A 76 26.99 10.75 -15.23
N THR A 77 26.02 9.82 -15.20
CA THR A 77 24.59 10.16 -15.39
C THR A 77 24.11 11.14 -14.30
N THR A 78 23.43 12.20 -14.72
CA THR A 78 22.80 13.21 -13.84
C THR A 78 21.28 13.05 -13.85
N ALA A 79 20.60 13.49 -12.78
CA ALA A 79 19.15 13.41 -12.72
C ALA A 79 18.45 14.15 -13.88
N ASN A 80 18.90 15.36 -14.22
CA ASN A 80 18.32 16.16 -15.30
C ASN A 80 18.53 15.59 -16.72
N SER A 81 19.41 14.61 -16.90
CA SER A 81 19.56 13.88 -18.17
C SER A 81 18.52 12.77 -18.34
N LEU A 82 17.74 12.47 -17.31
CA LEU A 82 16.80 11.35 -17.31
C LEU A 82 15.40 11.79 -17.77
N PRO A 83 14.68 10.94 -18.54
CA PRO A 83 13.32 11.20 -18.98
C PRO A 83 12.37 11.54 -17.83
N GLY A 84 12.55 10.86 -16.69
CA GLY A 84 11.73 11.04 -15.49
C GLY A 84 11.83 12.41 -14.84
N PHE A 85 12.90 13.18 -15.08
CA PHE A 85 13.16 14.43 -14.38
C PHE A 85 12.03 15.46 -14.58
N THR A 86 11.55 15.61 -15.81
CA THR A 86 10.49 16.56 -16.17
C THR A 86 9.12 16.16 -15.61
N HIS A 87 8.95 14.91 -15.19
CA HIS A 87 7.70 14.40 -14.60
C HIS A 87 7.58 14.67 -13.10
N ILE A 88 8.65 15.07 -12.40
CA ILE A 88 8.63 15.29 -10.94
C ILE A 88 7.67 16.40 -10.54
N LEU A 89 7.73 17.54 -11.23
CA LEU A 89 6.87 18.69 -10.93
C LEU A 89 5.38 18.41 -11.22
N PRO A 90 4.99 17.88 -12.40
CA PRO A 90 3.63 17.42 -12.65
C PRO A 90 3.16 16.41 -11.60
N MET A 91 3.99 15.40 -11.29
CA MET A 91 3.64 14.39 -10.29
C MET A 91 3.38 15.03 -8.91
N LEU A 92 4.22 15.96 -8.45
CA LEU A 92 3.97 16.69 -7.20
C LEU A 92 2.63 17.44 -7.21
N MET A 93 2.27 18.06 -8.33
CA MET A 93 1.02 18.82 -8.48
C MET A 93 -0.22 17.92 -8.56
N ASP A 94 -0.10 16.76 -9.19
CA ASP A 94 -1.21 15.84 -9.44
C ASP A 94 -1.56 14.97 -8.22
N ILE A 95 -0.55 14.59 -7.42
CA ILE A 95 -0.75 13.61 -6.34
C ILE A 95 -0.91 14.23 -4.95
N MET A 96 -0.33 15.40 -4.70
CA MET A 96 -0.35 16.03 -3.38
C MET A 96 -1.67 16.76 -3.14
N ARG A 97 -2.21 16.64 -1.92
CA ARG A 97 -3.33 17.50 -1.48
C ARG A 97 -2.88 18.97 -1.44
N PRO A 98 -3.79 19.94 -1.58
CA PRO A 98 -3.44 21.36 -1.60
C PRO A 98 -2.60 21.82 -0.40
N ASN A 99 -2.90 21.33 0.80
CA ASN A 99 -2.14 21.62 2.02
C ASN A 99 -0.73 21.00 2.01
N GLN A 100 -0.58 19.77 1.49
CA GLN A 100 0.72 19.10 1.35
C GLN A 100 1.57 19.81 0.29
N LEU A 101 0.98 20.18 -0.84
CA LEU A 101 1.65 20.93 -1.90
C LEU A 101 2.12 22.31 -1.39
N ALA A 102 1.27 23.01 -0.62
CA ALA A 102 1.64 24.26 0.02
C ALA A 102 2.82 24.08 1.00
N ALA A 103 2.83 23.00 1.79
CA ALA A 103 3.94 22.69 2.69
C ALA A 103 5.26 22.41 1.94
N ILE A 104 5.19 21.69 0.80
CA ILE A 104 6.36 21.48 -0.07
C ILE A 104 6.87 22.81 -0.65
N LYS A 105 5.98 23.65 -1.19
CA LYS A 105 6.35 24.98 -1.70
C LYS A 105 7.02 25.85 -0.64
N ALA A 106 6.44 25.88 0.57
CA ALA A 106 7.02 26.62 1.70
C ALA A 106 8.40 26.06 2.08
N PHE A 107 8.56 24.74 2.10
CA PHE A 107 9.84 24.08 2.40
C PHE A 107 10.93 24.41 1.37
N LEU A 108 10.60 24.37 0.08
CA LEU A 108 11.53 24.76 -0.98
C LEU A 108 11.92 26.24 -0.86
N SER A 109 10.97 27.15 -0.58
CA SER A 109 11.27 28.56 -0.32
C SER A 109 12.20 28.75 0.89
N MET A 110 11.99 27.98 1.96
CA MET A 110 12.83 28.00 3.16
C MET A 110 14.27 27.58 2.86
N LEU A 111 14.47 26.50 2.10
CA LEU A 111 15.81 26.07 1.68
C LEU A 111 16.49 27.06 0.72
N GLY A 112 15.71 27.85 -0.02
CA GLY A 112 16.20 28.96 -0.84
C GLY A 112 16.62 30.20 -0.06
N SER A 113 16.28 30.28 1.23
CA SER A 113 16.62 31.41 2.10
C SER A 113 17.87 31.10 2.92
N GLN A 114 18.88 31.96 2.87
CA GLN A 114 20.16 31.75 3.56
C GLN A 114 20.02 31.52 5.08
N PRO A 115 19.32 32.36 5.87
CA PRO A 115 19.18 32.15 7.31
C PRO A 115 18.47 30.83 7.67
N VAL A 116 17.50 30.43 6.85
CA VAL A 116 16.70 29.22 7.11
C VAL A 116 17.43 27.96 6.64
N CYS A 117 18.13 28.02 5.51
CA CYS A 117 19.04 26.96 5.06
C CYS A 117 20.09 26.66 6.13
N TRP A 118 20.71 27.70 6.70
CA TRP A 118 21.66 27.54 7.80
C TRP A 118 21.03 26.86 9.02
N ALA A 119 19.82 27.29 9.42
CA ALA A 119 19.13 26.70 10.56
C ALA A 119 18.78 25.22 10.36
N PHE A 120 18.49 24.79 9.12
CA PHE A 120 18.13 23.40 8.83
C PHE A 120 19.29 22.49 8.49
N THR A 121 20.36 23.03 7.90
CA THR A 121 21.44 22.23 7.29
C THR A 121 22.83 22.56 7.83
N GLY A 122 22.98 23.68 8.54
CA GLY A 122 24.27 24.22 9.00
C GLY A 122 24.99 25.09 7.95
N TYR A 123 24.50 25.16 6.70
CA TYR A 123 25.15 25.89 5.63
C TYR A 123 24.64 27.33 5.48
N GLY A 124 25.56 28.30 5.54
CA GLY A 124 25.28 29.73 5.37
C GLY A 124 25.01 30.18 3.93
N THR A 125 24.75 29.24 3.01
CA THR A 125 24.49 29.48 1.59
C THR A 125 23.15 28.84 1.23
N PRO A 126 22.28 29.50 0.44
CA PRO A 126 21.03 28.89 -0.04
C PRO A 126 21.26 27.53 -0.69
N PHE A 127 20.36 26.58 -0.48
CA PHE A 127 20.55 25.18 -0.87
C PHE A 127 20.91 25.00 -2.36
N HIS A 128 20.22 25.73 -3.25
CA HIS A 128 20.44 25.66 -4.70
C HIS A 128 21.78 26.26 -5.17
N LEU A 129 22.48 27.00 -4.30
CA LEU A 129 23.80 27.58 -4.58
C LEU A 129 24.95 26.79 -3.94
N LEU A 130 24.63 25.76 -3.13
CA LEU A 130 25.65 24.82 -2.64
C LEU A 130 26.25 24.04 -3.80
N ASP A 131 27.52 23.63 -3.66
CA ASP A 131 28.10 22.61 -4.53
C ASP A 131 27.44 21.24 -4.32
N GLN A 132 27.70 20.31 -5.24
CA GLN A 132 27.07 19.00 -5.28
C GLN A 132 27.31 18.18 -4.00
N GLU A 133 28.51 18.21 -3.44
CA GLU A 133 28.88 17.45 -2.25
C GLU A 133 28.12 17.98 -1.02
N ASN A 134 28.09 19.30 -0.86
CA ASN A 134 27.38 19.95 0.23
C ASN A 134 25.86 19.82 0.10
N ARG A 135 25.28 19.75 -1.11
CA ARG A 135 23.86 19.42 -1.29
C ARG A 135 23.53 18.02 -0.77
N ALA A 136 24.33 17.02 -1.12
CA ALA A 136 24.10 15.64 -0.66
C ALA A 136 24.19 15.54 0.87
N ARG A 137 25.20 16.18 1.48
CA ARG A 137 25.33 16.25 2.94
C ARG A 137 24.15 16.99 3.58
N ALA A 138 23.71 18.10 2.99
CA ALA A 138 22.54 18.84 3.45
C ALA A 138 21.27 17.98 3.42
N ILE A 139 21.03 17.18 2.38
CA ILE A 139 19.90 16.23 2.33
C ILE A 139 19.96 15.22 3.48
N THR A 140 21.14 14.64 3.75
CA THR A 140 21.34 13.72 4.87
C THR A 140 21.04 14.39 6.22
N THR A 141 21.48 15.64 6.42
CA THR A 141 21.15 16.44 7.62
C THR A 141 19.64 16.67 7.75
N LEU A 142 18.95 16.98 6.65
CA LEU A 142 17.50 17.17 6.65
C LEU A 142 16.74 15.87 7.00
N TYR A 143 17.23 14.73 6.51
CA TYR A 143 16.71 13.40 6.86
C TYR A 143 16.86 13.07 8.34
N GLN A 144 17.95 13.53 8.97
CA GLN A 144 18.25 13.32 10.39
C GLN A 144 17.77 14.47 11.29
N SER A 145 17.02 15.43 10.72
CA SER A 145 16.54 16.60 11.46
C SER A 145 15.74 16.19 12.69
N ARG A 146 15.93 16.90 13.81
CA ARG A 146 15.11 16.71 15.01
C ARG A 146 13.64 17.10 14.78
N LEU A 147 13.36 17.93 13.77
CA LEU A 147 12.03 18.38 13.39
C LEU A 147 11.35 17.34 12.49
N ALA A 148 10.31 16.67 12.99
CA ALA A 148 9.56 15.68 12.22
C ALA A 148 9.01 16.21 10.88
N PRO A 149 8.45 17.44 10.78
CA PRO A 149 7.99 17.98 9.50
C PRO A 149 9.10 18.08 8.44
N VAL A 150 10.32 18.43 8.84
CA VAL A 150 11.47 18.51 7.92
C VAL A 150 11.80 17.12 7.37
N ARG A 151 11.82 16.08 8.24
CA ARG A 151 12.05 14.69 7.80
C ARG A 151 10.97 14.21 6.83
N VAL A 152 9.70 14.49 7.13
CA VAL A 152 8.56 14.10 6.29
C VAL A 152 8.64 14.74 4.90
N LEU A 153 8.88 16.04 4.83
CA LEU A 153 8.94 16.78 3.57
C LEU A 153 10.16 16.38 2.73
N THR A 154 11.32 16.18 3.37
CA THR A 154 12.54 15.69 2.71
C THR A 154 12.32 14.30 2.11
N ARG A 155 11.71 13.39 2.88
CA ARG A 155 11.38 12.04 2.41
C ARG A 155 10.35 12.04 1.29
N ALA A 156 9.34 12.91 1.36
CA ALA A 156 8.36 13.04 0.29
C ALA A 156 9.01 13.49 -1.03
N LEU A 157 9.87 14.51 -0.98
CA LEU A 157 10.64 14.95 -2.15
C LEU A 157 11.55 13.86 -2.70
N TYR A 158 12.31 13.18 -1.83
CA TYR A 158 13.19 12.08 -2.23
C TYR A 158 12.41 10.93 -2.90
N LYS A 159 11.32 10.46 -2.29
CA LYS A 159 10.53 9.34 -2.81
C LYS A 159 9.93 9.65 -4.18
N ILE A 160 9.32 10.82 -4.34
CA ILE A 160 8.73 11.23 -5.63
C ILE A 160 9.80 11.37 -6.70
N SER A 161 10.95 11.96 -6.34
CA SER A 161 12.10 12.03 -7.24
C SER A 161 12.51 10.62 -7.69
N CYS A 162 12.68 9.68 -6.76
CA CYS A 162 13.05 8.30 -7.06
C CYS A 162 12.02 7.59 -7.95
N VAL A 163 10.73 7.70 -7.65
CA VAL A 163 9.66 7.11 -8.48
C VAL A 163 9.72 7.64 -9.92
N CYS A 164 9.90 8.95 -10.11
CA CYS A 164 10.03 9.52 -11.44
C CYS A 164 11.32 9.09 -12.14
N LEU A 165 12.47 9.20 -11.47
CA LEU A 165 13.79 8.96 -12.04
C LEU A 165 14.07 7.49 -12.37
N TYR A 166 13.31 6.54 -11.83
CA TYR A 166 13.47 5.11 -12.10
C TYR A 166 12.21 4.43 -12.68
N GLY A 167 11.03 5.07 -12.57
CA GLY A 167 9.75 4.47 -12.99
C GLY A 167 9.27 4.88 -14.38
N VAL A 168 9.88 5.90 -14.99
CA VAL A 168 9.55 6.38 -16.34
C VAL A 168 10.46 5.68 -17.36
N GLY A 169 9.90 4.80 -18.19
CA GLY A 169 10.64 4.21 -19.31
C GLY A 169 10.95 5.21 -20.43
N SER A 170 11.90 4.89 -21.30
CA SER A 170 12.12 5.59 -22.57
C SER A 170 12.46 4.62 -23.70
N GLU A 171 11.93 4.88 -24.89
CA GLU A 171 12.27 4.14 -26.12
C GLU A 171 13.74 4.33 -26.51
N GLU A 172 14.33 5.48 -26.18
CA GLU A 172 15.74 5.81 -26.39
C GLU A 172 16.70 5.09 -25.40
N GLY A 173 16.14 4.39 -24.41
CA GLY A 173 16.88 3.67 -23.37
C GLY A 173 17.17 4.51 -22.14
N HIS A 174 16.87 3.96 -20.96
CA HIS A 174 17.11 4.61 -19.68
C HIS A 174 18.50 4.23 -19.14
N PRO A 175 19.48 5.15 -19.02
CA PRO A 175 20.87 4.79 -18.74
C PRO A 175 21.06 4.10 -17.38
N LEU A 176 20.36 4.57 -16.33
CA LEU A 176 20.43 3.90 -15.02
C LEU A 176 19.84 2.48 -15.04
N LEU A 177 18.68 2.29 -15.67
CA LEU A 177 18.00 1.00 -15.71
C LEU A 177 18.73 0.00 -16.62
N LYS A 178 19.32 0.48 -17.72
CA LYS A 178 20.19 -0.30 -18.61
C LYS A 178 21.40 -0.86 -17.85
N ALA A 179 22.03 -0.06 -17.00
CA ALA A 179 23.21 -0.48 -16.23
C ALA A 179 22.91 -1.61 -15.22
N ILE A 180 21.66 -1.70 -14.74
CA ILE A 180 21.22 -2.76 -13.84
C ILE A 180 20.55 -3.93 -14.59
N GLY A 181 20.53 -3.90 -15.93
CA GLY A 181 19.88 -4.94 -16.74
C GLY A 181 18.35 -4.97 -16.63
N TYR A 182 17.73 -3.87 -16.18
CA TYR A 182 16.28 -3.77 -16.08
C TYR A 182 15.68 -3.31 -17.41
N ASN A 183 14.75 -4.09 -17.94
CA ASN A 183 14.02 -3.75 -19.15
C ASN A 183 12.74 -2.98 -18.80
N THR A 184 12.63 -1.74 -19.27
CA THR A 184 11.44 -0.88 -19.05
C THR A 184 10.25 -1.27 -19.92
N HIS A 185 10.48 -2.05 -20.98
CA HIS A 185 9.44 -2.64 -21.81
C HIS A 185 9.68 -4.15 -21.83
N PRO A 186 9.48 -4.84 -20.68
CA PRO A 186 9.73 -6.27 -20.60
C PRO A 186 8.86 -6.95 -21.66
N ARG A 187 9.50 -7.61 -22.62
CA ARG A 187 8.78 -8.52 -23.51
C ARG A 187 8.26 -9.64 -22.64
N HIS A 188 7.00 -9.99 -22.82
CA HIS A 188 6.43 -11.15 -22.16
C HIS A 188 7.34 -12.37 -22.40
N GLU A 189 7.84 -12.97 -21.32
CA GLU A 189 8.78 -14.11 -21.38
C GLU A 189 8.21 -15.28 -22.20
N ARG A 190 6.88 -15.35 -22.22
CA ARG A 190 6.09 -16.21 -23.11
C ARG A 190 5.00 -15.38 -23.80
N PRO A 191 4.50 -15.81 -24.98
CA PRO A 191 3.42 -15.12 -25.68
C PRO A 191 2.22 -14.85 -24.77
N LEU A 192 1.62 -13.67 -24.94
CA LEU A 192 0.33 -13.38 -24.31
C LEU A 192 -0.75 -14.33 -24.86
N PRO A 193 -1.75 -14.68 -24.05
CA PRO A 193 -2.92 -15.39 -24.54
C PRO A 193 -3.64 -14.54 -25.61
N PRO A 194 -4.30 -15.16 -26.61
CA PRO A 194 -5.16 -14.43 -27.55
C PRO A 194 -6.21 -13.61 -26.77
N PRO A 195 -6.47 -12.34 -27.13
CA PRO A 195 -7.43 -11.51 -26.41
C PRO A 195 -8.79 -12.18 -26.20
N ASP A 196 -9.33 -12.81 -27.24
CA ASP A 196 -10.64 -13.50 -27.20
C ASP A 196 -10.68 -14.74 -26.28
N SER A 197 -9.52 -15.21 -25.79
CA SER A 197 -9.46 -16.32 -24.82
C SER A 197 -9.68 -15.88 -23.38
N ILE A 198 -9.66 -14.57 -23.12
CA ILE A 198 -9.93 -13.96 -21.83
C ILE A 198 -11.32 -13.33 -21.89
N TRP A 199 -12.14 -13.57 -20.86
CA TRP A 199 -13.47 -13.02 -20.79
C TRP A 199 -13.45 -11.49 -20.60
N GLU A 200 -14.47 -10.80 -21.11
CA GLU A 200 -14.63 -9.36 -20.90
C GLU A 200 -15.99 -9.02 -20.27
N PRO A 201 -16.03 -8.12 -19.27
CA PRO A 201 -17.28 -7.63 -18.70
C PRO A 201 -17.98 -6.63 -19.61
N THR A 202 -19.31 -6.77 -19.72
CA THR A 202 -20.16 -5.77 -20.37
C THR A 202 -20.56 -4.67 -19.39
N PHE A 203 -20.25 -3.41 -19.73
CA PHE A 203 -20.62 -2.24 -18.93
C PHE A 203 -21.88 -1.54 -19.43
N VAL A 204 -22.64 -0.95 -18.52
CA VAL A 204 -23.74 -0.05 -18.88
C VAL A 204 -23.17 1.17 -19.61
N ASN A 205 -23.70 1.43 -20.81
CA ASN A 205 -23.28 2.56 -21.63
C ASN A 205 -24.09 3.83 -21.28
N PHE A 206 -23.38 4.93 -21.01
CA PHE A 206 -23.96 6.24 -20.69
C PHE A 206 -23.82 7.28 -21.81
N SER A 207 -23.22 6.93 -22.96
CA SER A 207 -22.91 7.87 -24.05
C SER A 207 -24.14 8.50 -24.73
N SER A 208 -25.27 7.78 -24.75
CA SER A 208 -26.53 8.30 -25.28
C SER A 208 -27.17 9.37 -24.38
N ALA A 209 -26.95 9.29 -23.06
CA ALA A 209 -27.46 10.27 -22.10
C ALA A 209 -26.70 11.61 -22.21
N THR A 210 -25.41 11.58 -22.56
CA THR A 210 -24.59 12.78 -22.81
C THR A 210 -24.89 13.46 -24.14
N ALA A 211 -25.18 12.68 -25.20
CA ALA A 211 -25.50 13.25 -26.52
C ALA A 211 -26.82 14.04 -26.52
N SER A 212 -27.80 13.64 -25.69
CA SER A 212 -29.09 14.32 -25.55
C SER A 212 -29.03 15.62 -24.72
N SER A 213 -27.93 15.89 -24.00
CA SER A 213 -27.84 17.01 -23.06
C SER A 213 -26.74 18.02 -23.41
N ALA A 214 -26.15 17.97 -24.61
CA ALA A 214 -25.11 18.90 -25.04
C ALA A 214 -25.53 20.38 -25.05
N THR A 215 -26.83 20.67 -24.86
CA THR A 215 -27.40 22.01 -24.73
C THR A 215 -27.94 22.34 -23.32
N ALA A 216 -27.85 21.42 -22.36
CA ALA A 216 -28.37 21.58 -21.00
C ALA A 216 -27.28 22.05 -20.03
N THR A 217 -27.63 22.98 -19.12
CA THR A 217 -26.70 23.55 -18.12
C THR A 217 -26.39 22.59 -16.96
N ASP A 218 -27.22 21.57 -16.74
CA ASP A 218 -27.06 20.57 -15.68
C ASP A 218 -26.66 19.19 -16.23
N PRO A 219 -25.78 18.44 -15.55
CA PRO A 219 -25.41 17.09 -15.96
C PRO A 219 -26.63 16.14 -15.98
N PRO A 220 -26.74 15.25 -16.98
CA PRO A 220 -27.89 14.34 -17.08
C PRO A 220 -27.94 13.40 -15.88
N THR A 221 -29.16 13.05 -15.44
CA THR A 221 -29.37 12.08 -14.36
C THR A 221 -29.93 10.77 -14.92
N VAL A 222 -29.19 9.67 -14.77
CA VAL A 222 -29.65 8.32 -15.09
C VAL A 222 -30.15 7.62 -13.84
N GLN A 223 -31.29 6.94 -13.95
CA GLN A 223 -31.88 6.14 -12.88
C GLN A 223 -31.86 4.65 -13.24
N LEU A 224 -31.34 3.84 -12.33
CA LEU A 224 -31.34 2.38 -12.43
C LEU A 224 -32.08 1.76 -11.25
N THR A 225 -32.59 0.55 -11.41
CA THR A 225 -33.24 -0.23 -10.35
C THR A 225 -32.71 -1.66 -10.36
N CYS A 226 -32.56 -2.25 -9.18
CA CYS A 226 -32.13 -3.63 -8.98
C CYS A 226 -32.64 -4.16 -7.63
N ASP A 227 -32.47 -5.44 -7.35
CA ASP A 227 -32.69 -5.99 -6.02
C ASP A 227 -31.56 -5.57 -5.08
N VAL A 228 -30.32 -5.71 -5.54
CA VAL A 228 -29.13 -5.39 -4.74
C VAL A 228 -28.15 -4.53 -5.53
N VAL A 229 -27.75 -3.40 -4.94
CA VAL A 229 -26.64 -2.59 -5.43
C VAL A 229 -25.40 -2.83 -4.58
N ILE A 230 -24.27 -3.08 -5.24
CA ILE A 230 -22.97 -3.34 -4.62
C ILE A 230 -22.03 -2.19 -4.99
N VAL A 231 -21.44 -1.55 -3.98
CA VAL A 231 -20.51 -0.42 -4.15
C VAL A 231 -19.08 -0.92 -4.00
N GLY A 232 -18.37 -1.06 -5.12
CA GLY A 232 -16.99 -1.57 -5.21
C GLY A 232 -16.93 -2.98 -5.76
N SER A 233 -16.07 -3.22 -6.76
CA SER A 233 -15.89 -4.53 -7.42
C SER A 233 -14.74 -5.36 -6.82
N GLY A 234 -14.22 -4.96 -5.66
CA GLY A 234 -13.07 -5.60 -5.01
C GLY A 234 -13.29 -7.07 -4.62
N ALA A 235 -12.40 -7.60 -3.77
CA ALA A 235 -12.50 -8.97 -3.25
C ALA A 235 -13.91 -9.28 -2.72
N GLY A 236 -14.43 -8.37 -1.90
CA GLY A 236 -15.75 -8.46 -1.31
C GLY A 236 -16.90 -8.43 -2.29
N GLY A 237 -16.96 -7.36 -3.08
CA GLY A 237 -18.08 -7.08 -3.98
C GLY A 237 -18.27 -8.15 -5.05
N GLY A 238 -17.18 -8.75 -5.54
CA GLY A 238 -17.27 -9.84 -6.52
C GLY A 238 -17.96 -11.07 -5.95
N VAL A 239 -17.59 -11.52 -4.74
CA VAL A 239 -18.22 -12.69 -4.10
C VAL A 239 -19.71 -12.45 -3.87
N VAL A 240 -20.05 -11.28 -3.33
CA VAL A 240 -21.46 -10.95 -3.08
C VAL A 240 -22.26 -10.87 -4.39
N ALA A 241 -21.68 -10.30 -5.45
CA ALA A 241 -22.32 -10.26 -6.76
C ALA A 241 -22.58 -11.67 -7.31
N SER A 242 -21.58 -12.54 -7.28
CA SER A 242 -21.66 -13.92 -7.76
C SER A 242 -22.77 -14.69 -7.04
N GLU A 243 -22.75 -14.68 -5.71
CA GLU A 243 -23.70 -15.43 -4.88
C GLU A 243 -25.15 -14.96 -5.06
N LEU A 244 -25.37 -13.64 -5.14
CA LEU A 244 -26.71 -13.08 -5.29
C LEU A 244 -27.26 -13.24 -6.71
N ALA A 245 -26.42 -13.04 -7.72
CA ALA A 245 -26.81 -13.21 -9.12
C ALA A 245 -27.12 -14.68 -9.43
N ALA A 246 -26.34 -15.62 -8.87
CA ALA A 246 -26.60 -17.06 -8.98
C ALA A 246 -27.91 -17.47 -8.29
N ALA A 247 -28.33 -16.75 -7.25
CA ALA A 247 -29.62 -16.93 -6.60
C ALA A 247 -30.80 -16.29 -7.36
N GLY A 248 -30.56 -15.69 -8.54
CA GLY A 248 -31.59 -15.12 -9.41
C GLY A 248 -31.95 -13.66 -9.10
N TYR A 249 -31.23 -12.99 -8.20
CA TYR A 249 -31.47 -11.57 -7.92
C TYR A 249 -30.83 -10.66 -8.99
N SER A 250 -31.49 -9.56 -9.31
CA SER A 250 -30.91 -8.53 -10.17
C SER A 250 -29.87 -7.72 -9.41
N VAL A 251 -28.63 -7.71 -9.90
CA VAL A 251 -27.48 -7.09 -9.23
C VAL A 251 -26.88 -5.97 -10.07
N ILE A 252 -26.58 -4.83 -9.44
CA ILE A 252 -25.76 -3.78 -10.05
C ILE A 252 -24.47 -3.61 -9.23
N VAL A 253 -23.31 -3.75 -9.89
CA VAL A 253 -21.99 -3.50 -9.28
C VAL A 253 -21.45 -2.17 -9.79
N LEU A 254 -21.09 -1.28 -8.87
CA LEU A 254 -20.58 0.06 -9.13
C LEU A 254 -19.08 0.13 -8.80
N GLU A 255 -18.24 0.37 -9.80
CA GLU A 255 -16.78 0.49 -9.66
C GLU A 255 -16.31 1.90 -10.01
N LYS A 256 -15.43 2.46 -9.18
CA LYS A 256 -14.90 3.80 -9.41
C LYS A 256 -13.78 3.83 -10.45
N ALA A 257 -13.03 2.75 -10.59
CA ALA A 257 -11.99 2.59 -11.57
C ALA A 257 -12.55 2.16 -12.93
N THR A 258 -11.69 2.12 -13.94
CA THR A 258 -11.97 1.52 -15.25
C THR A 258 -11.47 0.08 -15.31
N TYR A 259 -12.12 -0.73 -16.14
CA TYR A 259 -11.61 -2.03 -16.53
C TYR A 259 -10.44 -1.88 -17.50
N GLN A 260 -9.40 -2.68 -17.28
CA GLN A 260 -8.32 -2.88 -18.22
C GLN A 260 -8.30 -4.35 -18.60
N HIS A 261 -8.36 -4.64 -19.91
CA HIS A 261 -8.18 -5.99 -20.40
C HIS A 261 -6.78 -6.49 -20.02
N PRO A 262 -6.60 -7.75 -19.58
CA PRO A 262 -5.30 -8.25 -19.16
C PRO A 262 -4.17 -8.03 -20.17
N THR A 263 -4.41 -8.21 -21.46
CA THR A 263 -3.38 -7.98 -22.49
C THR A 263 -2.96 -6.52 -22.65
N ASN A 264 -3.63 -5.57 -21.99
CA ASN A 264 -3.28 -4.15 -22.00
C ASN A 264 -2.38 -3.75 -20.81
N PHE A 265 -2.06 -4.65 -19.88
CA PHE A 265 -1.12 -4.35 -18.80
C PHE A 265 0.30 -4.23 -19.37
N LEU A 266 0.86 -3.02 -19.26
CA LEU A 266 2.11 -2.63 -19.93
C LEU A 266 3.38 -3.02 -19.17
N PHE A 267 3.26 -3.52 -17.93
CA PHE A 267 4.38 -3.82 -17.01
C PHE A 267 5.36 -2.64 -16.78
N GLN A 268 4.92 -1.41 -17.07
CA GLN A 268 5.66 -0.19 -16.79
C GLN A 268 5.26 0.35 -15.42
N GLU A 269 6.26 0.66 -14.57
CA GLU A 269 6.01 0.99 -13.16
C GLU A 269 5.12 2.23 -13.01
N LYS A 270 5.45 3.36 -13.65
CA LYS A 270 4.70 4.61 -13.51
C LYS A 270 3.24 4.47 -13.98
N GLU A 271 3.04 3.97 -15.19
CA GLU A 271 1.72 3.87 -15.83
C GLU A 271 0.81 2.94 -15.02
N SER A 272 1.35 1.82 -14.56
CA SER A 272 0.61 0.82 -13.79
C SER A 272 0.31 1.32 -12.38
N ILE A 273 1.27 1.94 -11.69
CA ILE A 273 1.05 2.51 -10.35
C ILE A 273 0.02 3.63 -10.41
N SER A 274 0.13 4.51 -11.41
CA SER A 274 -0.78 5.64 -11.58
C SER A 274 -2.21 5.21 -11.92
N GLY A 275 -2.36 4.16 -12.75
CA GLY A 275 -3.67 3.70 -13.20
C GLY A 275 -4.38 2.71 -12.28
N LEU A 276 -3.66 1.96 -11.44
CA LEU A 276 -4.21 0.81 -10.70
C LEU A 276 -4.26 1.00 -9.19
N PHE A 277 -3.79 2.12 -8.64
CA PHE A 277 -3.74 2.38 -7.20
C PHE A 277 -4.43 3.69 -6.81
N GLU A 278 -4.96 3.71 -5.59
CA GLU A 278 -5.48 4.91 -4.94
C GLU A 278 -4.42 6.02 -4.93
N HIS A 279 -4.84 7.24 -5.30
CA HIS A 279 -3.97 8.41 -5.34
C HIS A 279 -2.67 8.17 -6.10
N TYR A 280 -2.72 7.43 -7.22
CA TYR A 280 -1.53 7.15 -8.03
C TYR A 280 -0.41 6.47 -7.21
N GLY A 281 -0.77 5.64 -6.22
CA GLY A 281 0.17 4.96 -5.33
C GLY A 281 0.79 5.83 -4.23
N SER A 282 0.33 7.07 -4.05
CA SER A 282 0.91 8.05 -3.13
C SER A 282 0.15 8.21 -1.80
N LEU A 283 -0.88 7.39 -1.56
CA LEU A 283 -1.64 7.46 -0.33
C LEU A 283 -0.73 7.24 0.89
N GLN A 284 -0.93 8.04 1.94
CA GLN A 284 -0.13 8.02 3.16
C GLN A 284 -0.98 8.38 4.37
N THR A 285 -0.45 8.09 5.56
CA THR A 285 -1.02 8.59 6.80
C THR A 285 -0.92 10.11 6.88
N GLU A 286 -1.83 10.74 7.61
CA GLU A 286 -1.89 12.21 7.74
C GLU A 286 -0.58 12.81 8.27
N ASP A 287 0.11 12.09 9.17
CA ASP A 287 1.41 12.49 9.71
C ASP A 287 2.61 12.13 8.79
N GLY A 288 2.36 11.45 7.67
CA GLY A 288 3.36 11.02 6.70
C GLY A 288 4.27 9.87 7.15
N SER A 289 3.98 9.21 8.28
CA SER A 289 4.83 8.16 8.86
C SER A 289 4.76 6.84 8.10
N LEU A 290 3.66 6.57 7.40
CA LEU A 290 3.44 5.30 6.72
C LEU A 290 2.76 5.52 5.35
N SER A 291 3.31 4.87 4.32
CA SER A 291 2.76 4.85 2.95
C SER A 291 1.79 3.69 2.78
N VAL A 292 0.66 3.91 2.10
CA VAL A 292 -0.43 2.91 1.94
C VAL A 292 -0.66 2.64 0.46
N LEU A 293 -0.48 1.39 0.04
CA LEU A 293 -0.86 0.92 -1.29
C LEU A 293 -2.23 0.27 -1.23
N ALA A 294 -3.20 0.85 -1.94
CA ALA A 294 -4.55 0.32 -2.07
C ALA A 294 -4.94 0.27 -3.55
N GLY A 295 -5.41 -0.87 -4.04
CA GLY A 295 -5.77 -1.05 -5.44
C GLY A 295 -7.06 -0.31 -5.81
N SER A 296 -7.01 0.44 -6.91
CA SER A 296 -8.14 1.16 -7.53
C SER A 296 -8.28 0.69 -8.98
N ALA A 297 -8.77 -0.53 -9.16
CA ALA A 297 -8.98 -1.18 -10.45
C ALA A 297 -10.29 -1.98 -10.42
N PHE A 298 -10.83 -2.37 -11.58
CA PHE A 298 -11.88 -3.40 -11.61
C PHE A 298 -11.33 -4.71 -10.99
N GLY A 299 -11.99 -5.23 -9.95
CA GLY A 299 -11.46 -6.29 -9.07
C GLY A 299 -10.70 -5.80 -7.83
N GLY A 300 -10.50 -4.49 -7.68
CA GLY A 300 -9.84 -3.83 -6.56
C GLY A 300 -8.41 -4.33 -6.30
N GLY A 301 -8.03 -4.45 -5.02
CA GLY A 301 -6.71 -4.95 -4.62
C GLY A 301 -6.35 -6.35 -5.14
N THR A 302 -7.34 -7.18 -5.51
CA THR A 302 -7.08 -8.52 -6.07
C THR A 302 -6.47 -8.47 -7.48
N THR A 303 -6.60 -7.34 -8.16
CA THR A 303 -6.01 -7.10 -9.49
C THR A 303 -4.51 -6.83 -9.40
N VAL A 304 -4.05 -6.23 -8.30
CA VAL A 304 -2.66 -5.76 -8.13
C VAL A 304 -1.86 -6.50 -7.04
N ASN A 305 -2.46 -7.42 -6.28
CA ASN A 305 -1.71 -8.19 -5.29
C ASN A 305 -0.84 -9.30 -5.90
N TRP A 306 0.02 -9.91 -5.08
CA TRP A 306 1.01 -10.92 -5.46
C TRP A 306 0.54 -12.37 -5.30
N SER A 307 -0.75 -12.63 -5.48
CA SER A 307 -1.35 -13.99 -5.43
C SER A 307 -1.30 -14.77 -4.11
N ALA A 308 -0.54 -14.33 -3.11
CA ALA A 308 -0.47 -14.99 -1.81
C ALA A 308 -1.85 -15.19 -1.18
N SER A 309 -2.14 -16.45 -0.83
CA SER A 309 -3.46 -16.93 -0.44
C SER A 309 -3.36 -17.79 0.82
N LEU A 310 -3.07 -17.14 1.94
CA LEU A 310 -2.96 -17.77 3.25
C LEU A 310 -4.31 -17.78 3.97
N ALA A 311 -4.67 -18.91 4.57
CA ALA A 311 -5.84 -19.00 5.43
C ALA A 311 -5.63 -18.21 6.73
N LEU A 312 -6.74 -17.73 7.32
CA LEU A 312 -6.70 -17.05 8.62
C LEU A 312 -6.14 -18.00 9.68
N PRO A 313 -5.05 -17.63 10.40
CA PRO A 313 -4.43 -18.53 11.37
C PRO A 313 -5.41 -18.95 12.48
N SER A 314 -5.26 -20.18 12.99
CA SER A 314 -6.12 -20.73 14.05
C SER A 314 -6.12 -19.89 15.33
N SER A 315 -4.97 -19.33 15.70
CA SER A 315 -4.85 -18.40 16.84
C SER A 315 -5.70 -17.14 16.65
N VAL A 316 -5.70 -16.57 15.44
CA VAL A 316 -6.51 -15.38 15.11
C VAL A 316 -8.00 -15.72 15.04
N ARG A 317 -8.36 -16.89 14.50
CA ARG A 317 -9.74 -17.39 14.52
C ARG A 317 -10.25 -17.54 15.96
N THR A 318 -9.40 -18.05 16.85
CA THR A 318 -9.70 -18.22 18.28
C THR A 318 -9.86 -16.86 18.97
N GLU A 319 -8.96 -15.92 18.71
CA GLU A 319 -9.07 -14.54 19.18
C GLU A 319 -10.39 -13.89 18.75
N TRP A 320 -10.76 -13.99 17.46
CA TRP A 320 -12.02 -13.41 16.96
C TRP A 320 -13.24 -14.08 17.58
N ALA A 321 -13.22 -15.39 17.79
CA ALA A 321 -14.32 -16.11 18.39
C ALA A 321 -14.50 -15.77 19.88
N GLU A 322 -13.43 -15.87 20.66
CA GLU A 322 -13.47 -15.82 22.12
C GLU A 322 -13.41 -14.39 22.66
N GLN A 323 -12.56 -13.54 22.08
CA GLN A 323 -12.32 -12.18 22.58
C GLN A 323 -13.24 -11.14 21.94
N HIS A 324 -13.74 -11.40 20.73
CA HIS A 324 -14.65 -10.50 20.02
C HIS A 324 -16.09 -11.02 19.90
N GLY A 325 -16.38 -12.19 20.48
CA GLY A 325 -17.73 -12.76 20.51
C GLY A 325 -18.25 -13.19 19.13
N LEU A 326 -17.36 -13.69 18.26
CA LEU A 326 -17.70 -14.08 16.88
C LEU A 326 -17.47 -15.59 16.66
N PRO A 327 -18.23 -16.48 17.32
CA PRO A 327 -17.99 -17.93 17.32
C PRO A 327 -18.05 -18.57 15.92
N TYR A 328 -18.67 -17.90 14.94
CA TYR A 328 -18.68 -18.34 13.55
C TYR A 328 -17.27 -18.63 13.02
N PHE A 329 -16.24 -17.86 13.39
CA PHE A 329 -14.88 -18.06 12.89
C PHE A 329 -14.21 -19.34 13.39
N GLN A 330 -14.68 -19.95 14.48
CA GLN A 330 -14.25 -21.28 14.93
C GLN A 330 -15.16 -22.41 14.41
N SER A 331 -16.29 -22.09 13.78
CA SER A 331 -17.25 -23.09 13.30
C SER A 331 -16.74 -23.88 12.08
N SER A 332 -17.31 -25.08 11.88
CA SER A 332 -17.12 -25.86 10.67
C SER A 332 -17.65 -25.15 9.41
N ALA A 333 -18.72 -24.36 9.55
CA ALA A 333 -19.28 -23.58 8.45
C ALA A 333 -18.26 -22.59 7.87
N TYR A 334 -17.50 -21.89 8.72
CA TYR A 334 -16.44 -21.01 8.25
C TYR A 334 -15.32 -21.78 7.55
N SER A 335 -14.89 -22.92 8.09
CA SER A 335 -13.89 -23.78 7.43
C SER A 335 -14.35 -24.22 6.02
N THR A 336 -15.61 -24.66 5.88
CA THR A 336 -16.19 -25.03 4.58
C THR A 336 -16.22 -23.84 3.60
N VAL A 337 -16.49 -22.63 4.08
CA VAL A 337 -16.47 -21.43 3.24
C VAL A 337 -15.05 -21.12 2.76
N VAL A 338 -14.05 -21.20 3.65
CA VAL A 338 -12.64 -21.00 3.27
C VAL A 338 -12.24 -21.99 2.19
N ASP A 339 -12.57 -23.28 2.34
CA ASP A 339 -12.27 -24.32 1.35
C ASP A 339 -12.99 -24.08 0.01
N THR A 340 -14.24 -23.63 0.06
CA THR A 340 -15.04 -23.33 -1.13
C THR A 340 -14.44 -22.17 -1.93
N VAL A 341 -14.10 -21.09 -1.23
CA VAL A 341 -13.44 -19.92 -1.84
C VAL A 341 -12.05 -20.29 -2.36
N ALA A 342 -11.25 -21.00 -1.57
CA ALA A 342 -9.90 -21.42 -1.95
C ALA A 342 -9.94 -22.27 -3.23
N ARG A 343 -10.88 -23.21 -3.31
CA ARG A 343 -11.09 -24.02 -4.52
C ARG A 343 -11.51 -23.16 -5.71
N ARG A 344 -12.43 -22.21 -5.52
CA ARG A 344 -12.92 -21.36 -6.61
C ARG A 344 -11.82 -20.48 -7.20
N ILE A 345 -10.96 -19.90 -6.37
CA ILE A 345 -9.83 -19.09 -6.83
C ILE A 345 -8.57 -19.93 -7.12
N GLY A 346 -8.67 -21.25 -7.05
CA GLY A 346 -7.58 -22.15 -7.40
C GLY A 346 -6.34 -21.95 -6.55
N VAL A 347 -6.51 -21.75 -5.24
CA VAL A 347 -5.40 -21.70 -4.27
C VAL A 347 -4.69 -23.04 -4.29
N SER A 348 -3.42 -23.04 -4.66
CA SER A 348 -2.59 -24.23 -4.58
C SER A 348 -1.12 -23.87 -4.37
N THR A 349 -0.36 -24.82 -3.86
CA THR A 349 1.12 -24.83 -3.94
C THR A 349 1.61 -25.55 -5.19
N ASP A 350 0.72 -26.22 -5.92
CA ASP A 350 1.03 -26.87 -7.19
C ASP A 350 1.44 -25.82 -8.22
N GLY A 351 2.55 -26.09 -8.92
CA GLY A 351 3.10 -25.16 -9.90
C GLY A 351 3.97 -24.05 -9.32
N ILE A 352 4.14 -23.95 -7.98
CA ILE A 352 5.13 -23.05 -7.39
C ILE A 352 6.51 -23.43 -7.90
N LYS A 353 7.20 -22.44 -8.45
CA LYS A 353 8.62 -22.53 -8.81
C LYS A 353 9.38 -21.42 -8.10
N HIS A 354 10.28 -21.82 -7.21
CA HIS A 354 11.10 -20.87 -6.48
C HIS A 354 12.14 -20.23 -7.41
N ASN A 355 12.11 -18.91 -7.54
CA ASN A 355 13.24 -18.15 -8.08
C ASN A 355 14.43 -18.21 -7.10
N SER A 356 15.60 -17.76 -7.53
CA SER A 356 16.84 -17.80 -6.73
C SER A 356 16.69 -17.07 -5.39
N ALA A 357 15.99 -15.93 -5.38
CA ALA A 357 15.70 -15.15 -4.18
C ALA A 357 14.95 -15.96 -3.11
N ASN A 358 13.87 -16.65 -3.50
CA ASN A 358 13.11 -17.50 -2.57
C ASN A 358 13.93 -18.71 -2.09
N LYS A 359 14.75 -19.31 -2.95
CA LYS A 359 15.64 -20.43 -2.56
C LYS A 359 16.69 -20.02 -1.53
N LEU A 360 17.33 -18.86 -1.73
CA LEU A 360 18.29 -18.30 -0.78
C LEU A 360 17.64 -17.99 0.57
N PHE A 361 16.42 -17.46 0.56
CA PHE A 361 15.68 -17.19 1.80
C PHE A 361 15.31 -18.47 2.57
N MET A 362 14.90 -19.54 1.87
CA MET A 362 14.70 -20.86 2.48
C MET A 362 15.98 -21.38 3.12
N GLU A 363 17.09 -21.31 2.39
CA GLU A 363 18.38 -21.82 2.88
C GLU A 363 18.88 -21.03 4.10
N GLY A 364 18.78 -19.70 4.07
CA GLY A 364 19.08 -18.85 5.21
C GLY A 364 18.21 -19.16 6.43
N SER A 365 16.91 -19.35 6.22
CA SER A 365 15.98 -19.73 7.29
C SER A 365 16.35 -21.10 7.89
N ARG A 366 16.65 -22.10 7.04
CA ARG A 366 17.05 -23.45 7.46
C ARG A 366 18.35 -23.44 8.27
N ARG A 367 19.36 -22.68 7.83
CA ARG A 367 20.65 -22.55 8.53
C ARG A 367 20.53 -21.89 9.90
N CYS A 368 19.56 -20.99 10.06
CA CYS A 368 19.22 -20.39 11.36
C CYS A 368 18.35 -21.29 12.26
N GLY A 369 17.94 -22.48 11.82
CA GLY A 369 16.95 -23.30 12.52
C GLY A 369 15.56 -22.66 12.59
N MET A 370 15.25 -21.72 11.69
CA MET A 370 13.99 -20.99 11.66
C MET A 370 12.95 -21.72 10.79
N THR A 371 11.71 -21.76 11.28
CA THR A 371 10.58 -22.34 10.54
C THR A 371 10.23 -21.48 9.32
N HIS A 372 10.12 -22.13 8.17
CA HIS A 372 9.56 -21.55 6.96
C HIS A 372 8.51 -22.47 6.34
N SER A 373 7.61 -21.91 5.55
CA SER A 373 6.51 -22.62 4.87
C SER A 373 6.28 -22.06 3.48
N LEU A 374 5.63 -22.84 2.62
CA LEU A 374 5.23 -22.37 1.29
C LEU A 374 4.04 -21.42 1.40
N ILE A 375 3.99 -20.43 0.50
CA ILE A 375 2.86 -19.52 0.36
C ILE A 375 1.98 -20.03 -0.81
N PRO A 376 0.77 -20.54 -0.55
CA PRO A 376 -0.15 -20.92 -1.62
C PRO A 376 -0.54 -19.72 -2.50
N GLN A 377 -0.73 -19.94 -3.79
CA GLN A 377 -1.03 -18.91 -4.77
C GLN A 377 -2.37 -19.17 -5.48
N ASN A 378 -3.14 -18.11 -5.79
CA ASN A 378 -4.40 -18.20 -6.53
C ASN A 378 -4.18 -18.21 -8.06
N THR A 379 -3.37 -19.12 -8.57
CA THR A 379 -3.03 -19.23 -10.01
C THR A 379 -3.68 -20.45 -10.67
N GLY A 380 -4.57 -21.16 -9.97
CA GLY A 380 -5.22 -22.36 -10.49
C GLY A 380 -4.27 -23.57 -10.59
N GLY A 381 -3.23 -23.62 -9.76
CA GLY A 381 -2.20 -24.67 -9.79
C GLY A 381 -1.23 -24.58 -10.98
N LYS A 382 -1.25 -23.47 -11.72
CA LYS A 382 -0.35 -23.23 -12.86
C LYS A 382 0.90 -22.46 -12.41
N PRO A 383 2.07 -22.76 -12.99
CA PRO A 383 3.26 -21.93 -12.81
C PRO A 383 2.98 -20.49 -13.24
N HIS A 384 3.32 -19.53 -12.38
CA HIS A 384 3.19 -18.11 -12.66
C HIS A 384 4.44 -17.36 -12.19
N GLU A 385 5.33 -17.07 -13.14
CA GLU A 385 6.70 -16.60 -12.88
C GLU A 385 6.97 -15.20 -13.46
N CYS A 386 5.94 -14.35 -13.60
CA CYS A 386 6.11 -13.09 -14.34
C CYS A 386 6.83 -11.98 -13.56
N GLY A 387 6.83 -11.96 -12.22
CA GLY A 387 7.40 -10.87 -11.42
C GLY A 387 6.60 -9.56 -11.40
N TYR A 388 5.64 -9.36 -12.31
CA TYR A 388 4.92 -8.09 -12.51
C TYR A 388 3.49 -8.04 -11.93
N CYS A 389 3.08 -8.98 -11.07
CA CYS A 389 1.68 -9.04 -10.58
C CYS A 389 1.19 -7.75 -9.88
N THR A 390 2.10 -6.91 -9.36
CA THR A 390 1.82 -5.56 -8.83
C THR A 390 1.13 -4.65 -9.84
N TYR A 391 1.37 -4.89 -11.12
CA TYR A 391 0.99 -4.04 -12.24
C TYR A 391 -0.14 -4.66 -13.08
N GLY A 392 -0.86 -5.63 -12.51
CA GLY A 392 -1.85 -6.43 -13.23
C GLY A 392 -1.24 -7.73 -13.79
N CYS A 393 -2.09 -8.73 -14.01
CA CYS A 393 -1.67 -10.02 -14.55
C CYS A 393 -1.98 -10.10 -16.04
N ALA A 394 -1.00 -9.80 -16.91
CA ALA A 394 -1.23 -9.77 -18.35
C ALA A 394 -1.64 -11.12 -18.96
N TYR A 395 -1.35 -12.22 -18.25
CA TYR A 395 -1.66 -13.58 -18.67
C TYR A 395 -3.07 -14.05 -18.28
N GLY A 396 -3.82 -13.28 -17.47
CA GLY A 396 -5.14 -13.69 -16.97
C GLY A 396 -5.12 -14.93 -16.06
N GLU A 397 -3.96 -15.35 -15.56
CA GLU A 397 -3.83 -16.57 -14.75
C GLU A 397 -4.14 -16.34 -13.27
N LYS A 398 -3.85 -15.15 -12.77
CA LYS A 398 -4.13 -14.77 -11.38
C LYS A 398 -5.64 -14.67 -11.17
N GLN A 399 -6.18 -15.60 -10.39
CA GLN A 399 -7.60 -15.78 -10.13
C GLN A 399 -8.11 -14.76 -9.08
N GLY A 400 -7.96 -13.47 -9.38
CA GLY A 400 -8.54 -12.38 -8.58
C GLY A 400 -10.07 -12.29 -8.76
N SER A 401 -10.71 -11.34 -8.07
CA SER A 401 -12.17 -11.11 -8.15
C SER A 401 -12.66 -10.92 -9.60
N HIS A 402 -11.87 -10.20 -10.40
CA HIS A 402 -12.13 -9.93 -11.82
C HIS A 402 -11.89 -11.12 -12.77
N MET A 403 -11.25 -12.21 -12.34
CA MET A 403 -11.13 -13.43 -13.14
C MET A 403 -12.04 -14.56 -12.63
N THR A 404 -12.68 -14.36 -11.48
CA THR A 404 -13.44 -15.39 -10.79
C THR A 404 -14.88 -14.94 -10.54
N PHE A 405 -15.17 -14.38 -9.36
CA PHE A 405 -16.52 -14.12 -8.91
C PHE A 405 -17.26 -13.08 -9.76
N LEU A 406 -16.58 -12.05 -10.28
CA LEU A 406 -17.21 -11.09 -11.21
C LEU A 406 -17.55 -11.73 -12.55
N LYS A 407 -16.73 -12.68 -13.01
CA LYS A 407 -17.04 -13.51 -14.19
C LYS A 407 -18.26 -14.36 -13.92
N ASP A 408 -18.29 -15.07 -12.80
CA ASP A 408 -19.42 -15.92 -12.41
C ASP A 408 -20.71 -15.11 -12.34
N ALA A 409 -20.66 -13.91 -11.74
CA ALA A 409 -21.80 -12.99 -11.68
C ALA A 409 -22.28 -12.57 -13.07
N ALA A 410 -21.35 -12.30 -14.00
CA ALA A 410 -21.66 -11.95 -15.39
C ALA A 410 -22.31 -13.11 -16.15
N ASP A 411 -21.77 -14.33 -15.99
CA ASP A 411 -22.23 -15.54 -16.68
C ASP A 411 -23.70 -15.88 -16.37
N THR A 412 -24.25 -15.43 -15.23
CA THR A 412 -25.67 -15.60 -14.88
C THR A 412 -26.63 -14.77 -15.74
N GLY A 413 -26.16 -13.69 -16.36
CA GLY A 413 -27.00 -12.69 -17.03
C GLY A 413 -27.78 -11.76 -16.07
N ASN A 414 -27.69 -11.97 -14.75
CA ASN A 414 -28.43 -11.18 -13.74
C ASN A 414 -27.65 -9.96 -13.21
N THR A 415 -26.42 -9.74 -13.69
CA THR A 415 -25.52 -8.69 -13.20
C THR A 415 -25.27 -7.62 -14.24
N ARG A 416 -25.30 -6.36 -13.82
CA ARG A 416 -24.89 -5.21 -14.63
C ARG A 416 -23.72 -4.48 -13.96
N PHE A 417 -22.67 -4.19 -14.73
CA PHE A 417 -21.51 -3.46 -14.25
C PHE A 417 -21.57 -1.99 -14.67
N VAL A 418 -21.22 -1.09 -13.76
CA VAL A 418 -20.97 0.33 -14.03
C VAL A 418 -19.56 0.64 -13.56
N GLN A 419 -18.74 1.21 -14.44
CA GLN A 419 -17.37 1.65 -14.14
C GLN A 419 -17.28 3.17 -14.12
N SER A 420 -16.11 3.72 -13.74
CA SER A 420 -15.86 5.16 -13.64
C SER A 420 -16.88 5.90 -12.75
N VAL A 421 -17.50 5.19 -11.79
CA VAL A 421 -18.56 5.73 -10.93
C VAL A 421 -18.08 5.94 -9.50
N THR A 422 -18.04 7.19 -9.08
CA THR A 422 -17.83 7.54 -7.67
C THR A 422 -19.18 7.60 -6.96
N VAL A 423 -19.47 6.62 -6.11
CA VAL A 423 -20.64 6.65 -5.23
C VAL A 423 -20.39 7.63 -4.10
N THR A 424 -21.25 8.64 -3.99
CA THR A 424 -21.07 9.75 -3.04
C THR A 424 -21.89 9.56 -1.77
N LYS A 425 -23.06 8.89 -1.87
CA LYS A 425 -23.99 8.74 -0.74
C LYS A 425 -24.94 7.55 -0.89
N ILE A 426 -25.23 6.91 0.23
CA ILE A 426 -26.30 5.91 0.39
C ILE A 426 -27.62 6.66 0.61
N LYS A 427 -28.63 6.34 -0.19
CA LYS A 427 -29.99 6.87 -0.05
C LYS A 427 -30.68 6.16 1.10
N ARG A 428 -31.21 6.94 2.04
CA ARG A 428 -31.94 6.46 3.21
C ARG A 428 -33.34 7.08 3.26
N ARG A 429 -34.34 6.33 3.71
CA ARG A 429 -35.74 6.76 3.83
C ARG A 429 -36.28 6.42 5.22
N GLY A 430 -37.21 7.24 5.73
CA GLY A 430 -37.85 7.01 7.02
C GLY A 430 -36.99 7.43 8.21
N SER A 431 -37.59 7.46 9.39
CA SER A 431 -36.92 7.80 10.65
C SER A 431 -35.94 6.72 11.11
N ASP A 432 -36.15 5.47 10.67
CA ASP A 432 -35.27 4.32 10.89
C ASP A 432 -34.07 4.27 9.92
N GLY A 433 -34.02 5.21 8.97
CA GLY A 433 -32.90 5.36 8.06
C GLY A 433 -32.75 4.24 7.03
N LEU A 434 -33.80 3.47 6.72
CA LEU A 434 -33.79 2.35 5.78
C LEU A 434 -33.03 2.68 4.47
N ALA A 435 -32.00 1.89 4.14
CA ALA A 435 -31.28 2.05 2.88
C ALA A 435 -32.16 1.61 1.69
N VAL A 436 -32.23 2.47 0.66
CA VAL A 436 -33.10 2.29 -0.52
C VAL A 436 -32.35 2.45 -1.84
N GLY A 437 -31.01 2.42 -1.79
CA GLY A 437 -30.13 2.57 -2.95
C GLY A 437 -29.01 3.59 -2.72
N VAL A 438 -28.44 4.10 -3.81
CA VAL A 438 -27.26 5.00 -3.77
C VAL A 438 -27.36 6.12 -4.81
N ILE A 439 -26.58 7.17 -4.60
CA ILE A 439 -26.29 8.19 -5.60
C ILE A 439 -24.78 8.28 -5.86
N GLY A 440 -24.43 8.55 -7.11
CA GLY A 440 -23.05 8.65 -7.54
C GLY A 440 -22.88 9.53 -8.78
N VAL A 441 -21.64 9.64 -9.23
CA VAL A 441 -21.22 10.42 -10.38
C VAL A 441 -20.40 9.52 -11.28
N VAL A 442 -20.85 9.35 -12.52
CA VAL A 442 -20.11 8.66 -13.59
C VAL A 442 -19.29 9.70 -14.34
N ARG A 443 -18.00 9.45 -14.52
CA ARG A 443 -17.13 10.25 -15.42
C ARG A 443 -17.07 9.55 -16.78
N ASN A 444 -17.51 10.25 -17.83
CA ASN A 444 -17.52 9.75 -19.20
C ASN A 444 -16.28 10.25 -19.93
N GLY A 445 -15.48 9.35 -20.50
CA GLY A 445 -14.38 9.70 -21.42
C GLY A 445 -13.31 10.64 -20.87
N ASN A 446 -12.50 11.16 -21.79
CA ASN A 446 -11.38 12.08 -21.51
C ASN A 446 -11.80 13.56 -21.47
N ASP A 447 -13.03 13.90 -21.90
CA ASP A 447 -13.55 15.26 -21.96
C ASP A 447 -14.09 15.77 -20.59
N GLY A 448 -14.10 14.90 -19.58
CA GLY A 448 -14.53 15.24 -18.23
C GLY A 448 -16.05 15.36 -18.07
N ALA A 449 -16.85 14.94 -19.06
CA ALA A 449 -18.29 14.96 -18.97
C ALA A 449 -18.78 14.08 -17.80
N VAL A 450 -19.75 14.60 -17.04
CA VAL A 450 -20.29 13.95 -15.85
C VAL A 450 -21.73 13.52 -16.10
N THR A 451 -22.11 12.35 -15.60
CA THR A 451 -23.50 11.90 -15.49
C THR A 451 -23.82 11.59 -14.04
N HIS A 452 -24.92 12.14 -13.52
CA HIS A 452 -25.43 11.78 -12.21
C HIS A 452 -26.11 10.41 -12.28
N LEU A 453 -25.75 9.51 -11.37
CA LEU A 453 -26.36 8.18 -11.26
C LEU A 453 -27.19 8.09 -10.00
N ARG A 454 -28.42 7.59 -10.12
CA ARG A 454 -29.25 7.17 -8.99
C ARG A 454 -29.60 5.70 -9.18
N VAL A 455 -29.22 4.86 -8.22
CA VAL A 455 -29.64 3.45 -8.22
C VAL A 455 -30.63 3.26 -7.07
N ASN A 456 -31.83 2.75 -7.38
CA ASN A 456 -32.79 2.30 -6.38
C ASN A 456 -32.58 0.79 -6.17
N ALA A 457 -32.51 0.36 -4.91
CA ALA A 457 -32.29 -1.05 -4.59
C ALA A 457 -33.03 -1.44 -3.31
N LYS A 458 -33.40 -2.73 -3.20
CA LYS A 458 -33.98 -3.28 -1.95
C LYS A 458 -32.90 -3.35 -0.87
N LYS A 459 -31.69 -3.76 -1.24
CA LYS A 459 -30.51 -3.86 -0.35
C LYS A 459 -29.30 -3.13 -0.94
N VAL A 460 -28.45 -2.59 -0.06
CA VAL A 460 -27.19 -1.92 -0.40
C VAL A 460 -26.03 -2.66 0.26
N VAL A 461 -25.06 -3.11 -0.52
CA VAL A 461 -23.82 -3.71 -0.01
C VAL A 461 -22.66 -2.77 -0.31
N VAL A 462 -21.89 -2.42 0.71
CA VAL A 462 -20.71 -1.56 0.59
C VAL A 462 -19.45 -2.41 0.65
N SER A 463 -18.58 -2.26 -0.35
CA SER A 463 -17.37 -3.06 -0.57
C SER A 463 -16.23 -2.21 -1.14
N GLY A 464 -16.12 -0.96 -0.69
CA GLY A 464 -15.09 0.00 -1.12
C GLY A 464 -13.74 -0.18 -0.42
N GLY A 465 -13.58 -1.20 0.43
CA GLY A 465 -12.38 -1.46 1.22
C GLY A 465 -12.27 -0.57 2.46
N SER A 466 -11.29 -0.86 3.31
CA SER A 466 -11.11 -0.24 4.64
C SER A 466 -10.76 1.25 4.65
N ILE A 467 -10.78 1.89 3.49
CA ILE A 467 -10.59 3.33 3.32
C ILE A 467 -11.89 3.95 2.81
N ASN A 468 -12.41 3.48 1.68
CA ASN A 468 -13.57 4.12 1.04
C ASN A 468 -14.90 3.70 1.64
N THR A 469 -15.03 2.48 2.19
CA THR A 469 -16.24 2.03 2.89
C THR A 469 -16.58 2.94 4.08
N PRO A 470 -15.71 3.13 5.09
CA PRO A 470 -16.03 4.02 6.20
C PRO A 470 -16.25 5.47 5.72
N ALA A 471 -15.51 5.93 4.71
CA ALA A 471 -15.70 7.27 4.16
C ALA A 471 -17.08 7.45 3.51
N LEU A 472 -17.58 6.44 2.78
CA LEU A 472 -18.93 6.47 2.22
C LEU A 472 -19.99 6.43 3.33
N LEU A 473 -19.82 5.60 4.35
CA LEU A 473 -20.75 5.55 5.49
C LEU A 473 -20.83 6.91 6.21
N LEU A 474 -19.68 7.54 6.49
CA LEU A 474 -19.60 8.88 7.09
C LEU A 474 -20.28 9.94 6.22
N ARG A 475 -19.98 9.99 4.91
CA ARG A 475 -20.64 10.92 3.97
C ARG A 475 -22.15 10.68 3.87
N SER A 476 -22.57 9.44 4.10
CA SER A 476 -23.97 9.04 4.10
C SER A 476 -24.70 9.39 5.39
N GLY A 477 -23.99 9.86 6.42
CA GLY A 477 -24.55 10.31 7.69
C GLY A 477 -24.80 9.17 8.69
N PHE A 478 -24.01 8.10 8.62
CA PHE A 478 -23.96 7.08 9.68
C PHE A 478 -23.35 7.70 10.94
N ARG A 479 -23.89 7.35 12.10
CA ARG A 479 -23.61 7.96 13.41
C ARG A 479 -22.94 7.00 14.40
N ASN A 480 -22.82 5.71 14.08
CA ASN A 480 -22.10 4.75 14.90
C ASN A 480 -20.66 5.27 15.13
N PRO A 481 -20.23 5.45 16.39
CA PRO A 481 -18.94 6.07 16.70
C PRO A 481 -17.74 5.22 16.25
N ASN A 482 -17.96 3.94 15.90
CA ASN A 482 -16.92 3.03 15.42
C ASN A 482 -16.62 3.19 13.93
N VAL A 483 -17.44 3.91 13.14
CA VAL A 483 -17.18 4.08 11.69
C VAL A 483 -15.83 4.74 11.47
N GLY A 484 -14.97 4.04 10.73
CA GLY A 484 -13.61 4.44 10.43
C GLY A 484 -12.59 4.11 11.51
N ARG A 485 -12.98 3.76 12.75
CA ARG A 485 -12.04 3.42 13.84
C ARG A 485 -11.52 1.99 13.68
N HIS A 486 -10.49 1.65 14.45
CA HIS A 486 -9.89 0.31 14.50
C HIS A 486 -9.23 -0.11 13.17
N LEU A 487 -8.87 0.86 12.33
CA LEU A 487 -8.13 0.58 11.10
C LEU A 487 -6.81 -0.10 11.44
N ARG A 488 -6.56 -1.24 10.79
CA ARG A 488 -5.31 -2.01 10.84
C ARG A 488 -4.61 -1.92 9.51
N LEU A 489 -3.28 -1.83 9.53
CA LEU A 489 -2.49 -1.59 8.33
C LEU A 489 -1.43 -2.65 8.04
N HIS A 490 -1.14 -3.59 8.95
CA HIS A 490 0.07 -4.41 8.84
C HIS A 490 1.32 -3.59 8.47
N PRO A 491 1.85 -2.75 9.36
CA PRO A 491 3.06 -1.97 9.10
C PRO A 491 4.17 -2.87 8.57
N ALA A 492 4.75 -2.50 7.42
CA ALA A 492 5.75 -3.29 6.74
C ALA A 492 7.03 -2.49 6.49
N THR A 493 8.17 -3.14 6.62
CA THR A 493 9.48 -2.58 6.28
C THR A 493 10.33 -3.60 5.52
N MET A 494 11.52 -3.20 5.08
CA MET A 494 12.41 -4.02 4.25
C MET A 494 13.77 -4.25 4.91
N VAL A 495 14.36 -5.40 4.62
CA VAL A 495 15.77 -5.71 4.85
C VAL A 495 16.36 -6.25 3.55
N PHE A 496 17.55 -5.83 3.20
CA PHE A 496 18.19 -6.15 1.93
C PHE A 496 19.51 -6.87 2.18
N GLY A 497 19.71 -8.02 1.51
CA GLY A 497 20.99 -8.73 1.50
C GLY A 497 21.58 -8.75 0.10
N VAL A 498 22.80 -8.25 -0.05
CA VAL A 498 23.55 -8.26 -1.31
C VAL A 498 24.36 -9.56 -1.39
N PHE A 499 24.30 -10.23 -2.53
CA PHE A 499 25.06 -11.43 -2.84
C PHE A 499 26.16 -11.12 -3.88
N GLY A 500 27.23 -11.92 -3.89
CA GLY A 500 28.42 -11.67 -4.69
C GLY A 500 28.16 -11.75 -6.20
N LYS A 501 29.00 -11.07 -7.00
CA LYS A 501 28.89 -11.03 -8.47
C LYS A 501 29.32 -12.32 -9.18
N GLU A 502 30.01 -13.21 -8.47
CA GLU A 502 30.32 -14.56 -8.95
C GLU A 502 29.06 -15.45 -9.02
N GLU A 503 27.96 -15.01 -8.39
CA GLU A 503 26.66 -15.62 -8.50
C GLU A 503 25.86 -15.03 -9.68
N GLN A 504 24.97 -15.84 -10.26
CA GLN A 504 24.01 -15.37 -11.27
C GLN A 504 23.11 -14.26 -10.68
N PRO A 505 22.78 -13.18 -11.43
CA PRO A 505 21.88 -12.13 -10.96
C PRO A 505 20.58 -12.71 -10.42
N LEU A 506 20.17 -12.25 -9.23
CA LEU A 506 18.91 -12.63 -8.59
C LEU A 506 17.71 -12.00 -9.29
N ASN A 507 17.87 -10.76 -9.81
CA ASN A 507 16.84 -9.95 -10.47
C ASN A 507 15.53 -9.97 -9.67
N PRO A 508 15.44 -9.25 -8.54
CA PRO A 508 14.32 -9.37 -7.59
C PRO A 508 12.96 -8.88 -8.12
N TRP A 509 12.91 -8.44 -9.38
CA TRP A 509 11.70 -8.09 -10.13
C TRP A 509 11.20 -9.22 -11.06
N SER A 510 11.88 -10.37 -11.14
CA SER A 510 11.54 -11.49 -12.03
C SER A 510 11.26 -12.79 -11.27
N GLY A 511 10.50 -13.69 -11.89
CA GLY A 511 10.11 -14.99 -11.34
C GLY A 511 8.87 -14.94 -10.43
N SER A 512 8.56 -16.06 -9.78
CA SER A 512 7.42 -16.12 -8.85
C SER A 512 7.65 -15.25 -7.60
N ILE A 513 6.66 -14.40 -7.33
CA ILE A 513 6.64 -13.48 -6.19
C ILE A 513 6.14 -14.22 -4.94
N MET A 514 6.78 -14.02 -3.79
CA MET A 514 6.35 -14.54 -2.48
C MET A 514 5.91 -16.01 -2.51
N THR A 515 6.86 -16.92 -2.67
CA THR A 515 6.58 -18.37 -2.65
C THR A 515 6.88 -19.01 -1.29
N VAL A 516 7.57 -18.29 -0.40
CA VAL A 516 8.04 -18.76 0.90
C VAL A 516 7.81 -17.69 1.95
N LEU A 517 7.36 -18.14 3.12
CA LEU A 517 7.13 -17.34 4.33
C LEU A 517 7.99 -17.90 5.47
N ASN A 518 8.68 -17.03 6.21
CA ASN A 518 9.26 -17.34 7.51
C ASN A 518 8.37 -16.77 8.63
N SER A 519 7.98 -17.64 9.57
CA SER A 519 7.08 -17.32 10.68
C SER A 519 7.79 -17.34 12.04
N ALA A 520 9.12 -17.41 12.10
CA ALA A 520 9.85 -17.42 13.36
C ALA A 520 9.51 -16.22 14.29
N PRO A 521 9.24 -15.00 13.79
CA PRO A 521 8.84 -13.89 14.65
C PRO A 521 7.32 -13.72 14.78
N ASP A 522 6.49 -14.69 14.38
CA ASP A 522 5.03 -14.55 14.30
C ASP A 522 4.32 -14.43 15.66
N ASN A 523 5.01 -14.87 16.71
CA ASN A 523 4.59 -14.78 18.11
C ASN A 523 5.71 -14.16 18.97
N ALA A 524 6.34 -13.10 18.49
CA ALA A 524 7.49 -12.45 19.13
C ALA A 524 7.27 -12.04 20.60
N HIS A 525 6.00 -11.83 21.01
CA HIS A 525 5.63 -11.40 22.36
C HIS A 525 4.96 -12.50 23.20
N GLY A 526 4.77 -13.70 22.66
CA GLY A 526 4.10 -14.80 23.37
C GLY A 526 2.57 -14.70 23.45
N ASP A 527 1.95 -13.68 22.86
CA ASP A 527 0.51 -13.40 22.92
C ASP A 527 -0.21 -13.46 21.56
N GLY A 528 0.41 -14.09 20.56
CA GLY A 528 -0.13 -14.26 19.20
C GLY A 528 0.12 -13.07 18.27
N TYR A 529 0.90 -12.08 18.71
CA TYR A 529 1.32 -10.94 17.89
C TYR A 529 2.81 -10.99 17.57
N GLY A 530 3.14 -10.63 16.33
CA GLY A 530 4.49 -10.75 15.80
C GLY A 530 4.57 -10.32 14.34
N ALA A 531 5.65 -10.71 13.67
CA ALA A 531 5.92 -10.40 12.27
C ALA A 531 6.02 -11.65 11.41
N ARG A 532 5.84 -11.45 10.11
CA ARG A 532 6.06 -12.45 9.07
C ARG A 532 7.00 -11.90 8.02
N ILE A 533 7.84 -12.78 7.47
CA ILE A 533 8.90 -12.38 6.54
C ILE A 533 8.71 -13.11 5.22
N GLU A 534 8.64 -12.34 4.14
CA GLU A 534 8.33 -12.84 2.80
C GLU A 534 9.31 -12.24 1.77
N VAL A 535 9.36 -12.80 0.57
CA VAL A 535 10.19 -12.30 -0.54
C VAL A 535 9.33 -11.48 -1.51
N PRO A 536 9.33 -10.14 -1.43
CA PRO A 536 8.53 -9.28 -2.29
C PRO A 536 9.10 -9.23 -3.71
N ALA A 537 8.29 -8.78 -4.67
CA ALA A 537 8.82 -8.26 -5.91
C ALA A 537 9.44 -6.87 -5.64
N SER A 538 10.63 -6.61 -6.20
CA SER A 538 11.33 -5.36 -6.01
C SER A 538 11.84 -4.80 -7.32
N HIS A 539 10.98 -4.00 -7.96
CA HIS A 539 11.31 -3.23 -9.16
C HIS A 539 12.12 -1.98 -8.81
N PRO A 540 12.89 -1.40 -9.76
CA PRO A 540 13.81 -0.30 -9.48
C PRO A 540 13.16 0.93 -8.84
N ALA A 541 12.01 1.39 -9.36
CA ALA A 541 11.34 2.56 -8.78
C ALA A 541 10.84 2.24 -7.37
N PHE A 542 10.21 1.08 -7.16
CA PHE A 542 9.78 0.67 -5.82
C PHE A 542 10.96 0.55 -4.84
N PHE A 543 12.04 -0.14 -5.22
CA PHE A 543 13.25 -0.32 -4.41
C PHE A 543 13.87 1.00 -3.97
N SER A 544 14.02 1.94 -4.91
CA SER A 544 14.65 3.24 -4.67
C SER A 544 13.94 4.08 -3.60
N THR A 545 12.65 3.84 -3.33
CA THR A 545 11.89 4.53 -2.28
C THR A 545 12.14 4.01 -0.85
N PHE A 546 12.72 2.82 -0.71
CA PHE A 546 13.00 2.18 0.59
C PHE A 546 14.46 2.32 1.03
N ILE A 547 15.39 2.55 0.10
CA ILE A 547 16.81 2.72 0.45
C ILE A 547 17.04 4.06 1.16
N PRO A 548 17.71 4.07 2.33
CA PRO A 548 18.14 5.30 2.98
C PRO A 548 19.08 6.13 2.10
N PHE A 549 18.89 7.44 2.04
CA PHE A 549 19.82 8.32 1.32
C PHE A 549 20.98 8.73 2.23
N HIS A 550 22.20 8.36 1.86
CA HIS A 550 23.43 8.79 2.55
C HIS A 550 24.27 9.74 1.70
N SER A 551 24.43 9.42 0.43
CA SER A 551 25.13 10.21 -0.59
C SER A 551 24.70 9.75 -1.98
N ALA A 552 24.98 10.55 -3.02
CA ALA A 552 24.76 10.14 -4.41
C ALA A 552 25.56 8.87 -4.77
N GLU A 553 26.78 8.73 -4.26
CA GLU A 553 27.62 7.55 -4.45
C GLU A 553 27.00 6.31 -3.82
N ASN A 554 26.55 6.40 -2.57
CA ASN A 554 25.88 5.29 -1.90
C ASN A 554 24.59 4.91 -2.63
N HIS A 555 23.78 5.90 -3.02
CA HIS A 555 22.55 5.65 -3.77
C HIS A 555 22.83 4.93 -5.10
N LYS A 556 23.78 5.42 -5.90
CA LYS A 556 24.21 4.77 -7.15
C LYS A 556 24.78 3.37 -6.93
N LYS A 557 25.60 3.17 -5.89
CA LYS A 557 26.11 1.85 -5.51
C LYS A 557 24.96 0.88 -5.21
N LYS A 558 23.97 1.29 -4.39
CA LYS A 558 22.83 0.44 -4.03
C LYS A 558 21.95 0.11 -5.24
N MET A 559 21.72 1.08 -6.12
CA MET A 559 21.00 0.82 -7.37
C MET A 559 21.75 -0.17 -8.27
N LEU A 560 23.07 -0.04 -8.43
CA LEU A 560 23.88 -1.03 -9.17
C LEU A 560 23.89 -2.43 -8.55
N GLN A 561 23.72 -2.53 -7.23
CA GLN A 561 23.65 -3.81 -6.52
C GLN A 561 22.26 -4.46 -6.59
N LEU A 562 21.22 -3.75 -7.02
CA LEU A 562 19.85 -4.27 -7.06
C LEU A 562 19.70 -5.64 -7.75
N PRO A 563 20.34 -5.92 -8.90
CA PRO A 563 20.23 -7.22 -9.56
C PRO A 563 20.74 -8.39 -8.71
N TYR A 564 21.57 -8.12 -7.70
CA TYR A 564 22.19 -9.10 -6.80
C TYR A 564 21.66 -8.98 -5.36
N THR A 565 20.57 -8.25 -5.17
CA THR A 565 19.99 -8.00 -3.85
C THR A 565 18.76 -8.90 -3.63
N LEU A 566 18.75 -9.62 -2.52
CA LEU A 566 17.56 -10.29 -1.97
C LEU A 566 16.83 -9.32 -1.04
N PRO A 567 15.66 -8.79 -1.43
CA PRO A 567 14.79 -8.06 -0.52
C PRO A 567 13.99 -9.05 0.34
N LEU A 568 13.83 -8.73 1.62
CA LEU A 568 12.89 -9.36 2.53
C LEU A 568 11.94 -8.31 3.07
N VAL A 569 10.63 -8.55 2.96
CA VAL A 569 9.61 -7.71 3.58
C VAL A 569 9.28 -8.28 4.96
N VAL A 570 9.33 -7.43 5.98
CA VAL A 570 8.92 -7.74 7.35
C VAL A 570 7.55 -7.10 7.58
N ILE A 571 6.53 -7.92 7.79
CA ILE A 571 5.13 -7.49 7.93
C ILE A 571 4.69 -7.70 9.38
N CYS A 572 4.47 -6.61 10.10
CA CYS A 572 4.00 -6.63 11.49
C CYS A 572 2.48 -6.85 11.55
N ARG A 573 2.02 -7.81 12.35
CA ARG A 573 0.62 -7.88 12.78
C ARG A 573 0.40 -6.79 13.83
N ASP A 574 -0.19 -5.66 13.44
CA ASP A 574 -0.40 -4.55 14.37
C ASP A 574 -1.44 -4.87 15.45
N SER A 575 -1.09 -4.51 16.69
CA SER A 575 -1.85 -4.80 17.91
C SER A 575 -2.72 -3.63 18.34
N ASP A 576 -3.56 -3.82 19.37
CA ASP A 576 -4.41 -2.76 19.94
C ASP A 576 -3.66 -1.52 20.45
N GLY A 577 -2.34 -1.61 20.63
CA GLY A 577 -1.49 -0.45 20.94
C GLY A 577 -1.35 0.53 19.76
N SER A 578 -1.51 0.06 18.52
CA SER A 578 -1.62 0.94 17.35
C SER A 578 -3.05 1.44 17.17
N THR A 579 -3.18 2.70 16.78
CA THR A 579 -4.50 3.33 16.59
C THR A 579 -4.65 3.82 15.16
N GLY A 580 -5.55 3.19 14.42
CA GLY A 580 -5.90 3.62 13.07
C GLY A 580 -7.32 4.19 12.97
N ARG A 581 -7.49 5.22 12.14
CA ARG A 581 -8.80 5.83 11.87
C ARG A 581 -8.92 6.44 10.48
N ILE A 582 -10.02 6.17 9.79
CA ILE A 582 -10.46 6.92 8.61
C ILE A 582 -11.37 8.09 9.02
N THR A 583 -11.07 9.28 8.52
CA THR A 583 -11.90 10.48 8.68
C THR A 583 -12.21 11.12 7.33
N LEU A 584 -13.27 11.94 7.28
CA LEU A 584 -13.54 12.75 6.11
C LEU A 584 -12.55 13.93 6.04
N PRO A 585 -12.21 14.38 4.82
CA PRO A 585 -11.40 15.59 4.64
C PRO A 585 -12.18 16.84 5.07
N LYS A 586 -11.45 17.95 5.24
CA LYS A 586 -12.04 19.26 5.54
C LYS A 586 -12.73 19.88 4.32
N THR A 587 -12.16 19.66 3.14
CA THR A 587 -12.71 20.16 1.86
C THR A 587 -13.63 19.11 1.25
N PRO A 588 -14.82 19.49 0.77
CA PRO A 588 -15.67 18.58 0.00
C PRO A 588 -14.93 18.01 -1.22
N ASN A 589 -15.22 16.75 -1.57
CA ASN A 589 -14.63 16.03 -2.71
C ASN A 589 -13.14 15.68 -2.63
N GLU A 590 -12.46 16.04 -1.54
CA GLU A 590 -11.13 15.48 -1.26
C GLU A 590 -11.23 13.99 -0.87
N PRO A 591 -10.10 13.25 -0.93
CA PRO A 591 -10.05 11.87 -0.51
C PRO A 591 -10.18 11.68 0.99
N ALA A 592 -10.49 10.46 1.41
CA ALA A 592 -10.54 10.12 2.83
C ALA A 592 -9.16 10.25 3.48
N VAL A 593 -9.14 10.72 4.73
CA VAL A 593 -7.90 10.91 5.50
C VAL A 593 -7.59 9.65 6.29
N VAL A 594 -6.39 9.12 6.10
CA VAL A 594 -5.88 7.95 6.84
C VAL A 594 -5.09 8.45 8.05
N ASN A 595 -5.57 8.18 9.26
CA ASN A 595 -4.85 8.45 10.49
C ASN A 595 -4.34 7.12 11.03
N TYR A 596 -3.07 7.06 11.43
CA TYR A 596 -2.49 5.87 12.03
C TYR A 596 -1.33 6.26 12.95
N ALA A 597 -1.31 5.71 14.16
CA ALA A 597 -0.20 5.84 15.08
C ALA A 597 0.34 4.45 15.43
N LEU A 598 1.64 4.25 15.17
CA LEU A 598 2.34 2.99 15.43
C LEU A 598 2.67 2.84 16.92
N GLY A 599 2.03 1.86 17.58
CA GLY A 599 2.21 1.57 19.00
C GLY A 599 3.56 0.94 19.33
N SER A 600 4.06 1.14 20.56
CA SER A 600 5.39 0.68 20.99
C SER A 600 5.61 -0.82 20.85
N LYS A 601 4.57 -1.64 21.11
CA LYS A 601 4.64 -3.09 20.90
C LYS A 601 4.94 -3.44 19.44
N ASP A 602 4.29 -2.76 18.51
CA ASP A 602 4.47 -3.00 17.08
C ASP A 602 5.82 -2.48 16.58
N GLN A 603 6.36 -1.42 17.20
CA GLN A 603 7.76 -0.99 16.96
C GLN A 603 8.75 -2.09 17.37
N MET A 604 8.55 -2.72 18.54
CA MET A 604 9.37 -3.86 18.97
C MET A 604 9.18 -5.08 18.06
N THR A 605 7.96 -5.34 17.59
CA THR A 605 7.68 -6.39 16.60
C THR A 605 8.47 -6.19 15.30
N LEU A 606 8.48 -4.96 14.77
CA LEU A 606 9.26 -4.63 13.58
C LEU A 606 10.75 -4.88 13.79
N VAL A 607 11.30 -4.47 14.94
CA VAL A 607 12.70 -4.75 15.29
C VAL A 607 12.97 -6.26 15.31
N ALA A 608 12.15 -7.05 16.01
CA ALA A 608 12.32 -8.51 16.08
C ALA A 608 12.26 -9.18 14.70
N GLY A 609 11.34 -8.74 13.84
CA GLY A 609 11.25 -9.21 12.46
C GLY A 609 12.47 -8.82 11.61
N VAL A 610 12.99 -7.60 11.79
CA VAL A 610 14.20 -7.13 11.09
C VAL A 610 15.43 -7.92 11.55
N GLU A 611 15.61 -8.17 12.85
CA GLU A 611 16.70 -9.00 13.34
C GLU A 611 16.65 -10.41 12.76
N THR A 612 15.45 -10.99 12.70
CA THR A 612 15.22 -12.31 12.10
C THR A 612 15.59 -12.32 10.61
N ALA A 613 15.18 -11.29 9.86
CA ALA A 613 15.53 -11.13 8.45
C ALA A 613 17.04 -10.94 8.23
N VAL A 614 17.69 -10.11 9.04
CA VAL A 614 19.16 -9.91 9.00
C VAL A 614 19.87 -11.24 9.21
N ARG A 615 19.48 -12.01 10.24
CA ARG A 615 20.07 -13.33 10.51
C ARG A 615 19.87 -14.29 9.34
N ALA A 616 18.68 -14.37 8.77
CA ALA A 616 18.41 -15.22 7.61
C ALA A 616 19.29 -14.85 6.40
N LEU A 617 19.47 -13.55 6.12
CA LEU A 617 20.32 -13.09 5.00
C LEU A 617 21.80 -13.38 5.25
N VAL A 618 22.29 -13.16 6.47
CA VAL A 618 23.67 -13.50 6.84
C VAL A 618 23.89 -15.01 6.78
N ALA A 619 22.93 -15.83 7.23
CA ALA A 619 23.05 -17.28 7.13
C ALA A 619 23.02 -17.76 5.67
N ALA A 620 22.23 -17.11 4.82
CA ALA A 620 22.15 -17.40 3.39
C ALA A 620 23.45 -17.08 2.63
N GLY A 621 24.34 -16.25 3.20
CA GLY A 621 25.64 -15.93 2.61
C GLY A 621 25.77 -14.49 2.10
N ALA A 622 24.83 -13.59 2.41
CA ALA A 622 24.90 -12.19 1.98
C ALA A 622 26.25 -11.56 2.38
N THR A 623 26.90 -10.86 1.45
CA THR A 623 28.17 -10.16 1.68
C THR A 623 27.96 -8.80 2.33
N GLU A 624 26.77 -8.22 2.14
CA GLU A 624 26.36 -6.95 2.73
C GLU A 624 24.87 -7.04 3.11
N VAL A 625 24.48 -6.57 4.30
CA VAL A 625 23.08 -6.50 4.74
C VAL A 625 22.78 -5.09 5.23
N TYR A 626 21.63 -4.53 4.84
CA TYR A 626 21.18 -3.21 5.29
C TYR A 626 19.67 -3.12 5.46
N THR A 627 19.23 -2.20 6.31
CA THR A 627 17.81 -1.96 6.63
C THR A 627 17.35 -0.63 6.07
N THR A 628 16.08 -0.30 6.31
CA THR A 628 15.48 1.00 5.98
C THR A 628 15.78 2.10 7.02
N GLN A 629 16.48 1.77 8.11
CA GLN A 629 16.76 2.69 9.21
C GLN A 629 17.81 3.73 8.80
N GLN A 630 17.41 5.00 8.77
CA GLN A 630 18.28 6.10 8.37
C GLN A 630 19.43 6.28 9.37
N GLY A 631 20.67 6.34 8.88
CA GLY A 631 21.86 6.53 9.72
C GLY A 631 22.39 5.25 10.37
N ILE A 632 21.90 4.09 9.97
CA ILE A 632 22.51 2.79 10.30
C ILE A 632 23.29 2.29 9.09
N ASP A 633 24.61 2.17 9.25
CA ASP A 633 25.49 1.66 8.19
C ASP A 633 25.18 0.20 7.85
N SER A 634 25.60 -0.26 6.67
CA SER A 634 25.43 -1.66 6.27
C SER A 634 26.31 -2.58 7.11
N PHE A 635 25.79 -3.76 7.46
CA PHE A 635 26.63 -4.88 7.89
C PHE A 635 27.42 -5.38 6.68
N VAL A 636 28.75 -5.43 6.79
CA VAL A 636 29.63 -6.00 5.77
C VAL A 636 30.21 -7.29 6.34
N ARG A 637 30.06 -8.39 5.60
CA ARG A 637 30.57 -9.70 6.01
C ARG A 637 32.10 -9.65 6.16
N PRO A 638 32.64 -10.07 7.31
CA PRO A 638 34.09 -10.21 7.48
C PRO A 638 34.68 -11.28 6.53
N PRO A 639 35.93 -11.13 6.06
CA PRO A 639 36.62 -12.17 5.28
C PRO A 639 36.69 -13.50 6.03
N SER A 640 36.64 -14.63 5.30
CA SER A 640 36.68 -15.99 5.87
C SER A 640 37.95 -16.29 6.67
N ASP A 641 39.04 -15.58 6.40
CA ASP A 641 40.39 -15.88 6.90
C ASP A 641 40.78 -15.03 8.12
N SER A 642 39.83 -14.40 8.81
CA SER A 642 40.13 -13.68 10.06
C SER A 642 40.70 -14.66 11.08
N GLU A 643 41.89 -14.36 11.62
CA GLU A 643 42.77 -15.21 12.46
C GLU A 643 42.12 -15.89 13.69
N HIS A 644 40.84 -15.62 13.97
CA HIS A 644 40.12 -16.07 15.16
C HIS A 644 39.00 -17.10 14.91
N GLY A 645 38.73 -17.50 13.66
CA GLY A 645 37.81 -18.62 13.36
C GLY A 645 36.37 -18.48 13.91
N GLU A 646 35.93 -17.27 14.27
CA GLU A 646 34.59 -17.05 14.80
C GLU A 646 33.53 -17.25 13.71
N ASP A 647 32.51 -18.05 14.00
CA ASP A 647 31.35 -18.21 13.14
C ASP A 647 30.64 -16.86 12.97
N VAL A 648 30.52 -16.36 11.74
CA VAL A 648 29.86 -15.09 11.39
C VAL A 648 28.46 -14.97 11.99
N MET A 649 27.76 -16.08 12.22
CA MET A 649 26.43 -16.11 12.82
C MET A 649 26.42 -15.83 14.33
N THR A 650 27.55 -16.01 15.02
CA THR A 650 27.68 -15.87 16.48
C THR A 650 28.73 -14.84 16.91
N GLY A 651 29.60 -14.43 15.99
CA GLY A 651 30.70 -13.51 16.21
C GLY A 651 30.27 -12.09 16.56
N ALA A 652 31.22 -11.32 17.08
CA ALA A 652 30.99 -9.93 17.52
C ALA A 652 30.41 -9.00 16.44
N PRO A 653 30.84 -9.03 15.16
CA PRO A 653 30.38 -8.06 14.16
C PRO A 653 28.86 -8.09 13.91
N LEU A 654 28.27 -9.28 13.80
CA LEU A 654 26.82 -9.41 13.62
C LEU A 654 26.06 -8.96 14.87
N ARG A 655 26.59 -9.30 16.06
CA ARG A 655 25.99 -8.90 17.34
C ARG A 655 25.94 -7.39 17.50
N GLU A 656 27.05 -6.71 17.24
CA GLU A 656 27.14 -5.25 17.29
C GLU A 656 26.21 -4.59 16.28
N TYR A 657 26.09 -5.15 15.07
CA TYR A 657 25.15 -4.64 14.08
C TYR A 657 23.70 -4.76 14.55
N LEU A 658 23.32 -5.92 15.10
CA LEU A 658 21.98 -6.14 15.64
C LEU A 658 21.71 -5.24 16.87
N ASP A 659 22.72 -4.99 17.71
CA ASP A 659 22.61 -4.02 18.82
C ASP A 659 22.31 -2.61 18.30
N LYS A 660 22.94 -2.17 17.20
CA LYS A 660 22.64 -0.88 16.54
C LYS A 660 21.20 -0.84 16.00
N VAL A 661 20.75 -1.91 15.32
CA VAL A 661 19.38 -2.05 14.82
C VAL A 661 18.36 -1.94 15.96
N ARG A 662 18.60 -2.66 17.07
CA ARG A 662 17.76 -2.63 18.27
C ARG A 662 17.73 -1.25 18.92
N HIS A 663 18.89 -0.62 19.10
CA HIS A 663 19.00 0.68 19.76
C HIS A 663 18.31 1.79 18.96
N HIS A 664 18.38 1.75 17.63
CA HIS A 664 17.72 2.72 16.77
C HIS A 664 16.19 2.54 16.76
N GLY A 665 15.72 1.29 16.74
CA GLY A 665 14.29 0.98 16.75
C GLY A 665 13.53 1.39 15.49
N TYR A 666 12.20 1.30 15.53
CA TYR A 666 11.31 1.71 14.45
C TYR A 666 10.36 2.82 14.92
N VAL A 667 10.83 4.07 14.88
CA VAL A 667 10.08 5.24 15.33
C VAL A 667 9.32 5.90 14.17
N PRO A 668 8.08 6.41 14.36
CA PRO A 668 7.37 7.13 13.31
C PRO A 668 8.20 8.27 12.70
N ASN A 669 8.14 8.39 11.37
CA ASN A 669 8.82 9.42 10.58
C ASN A 669 10.36 9.34 10.51
N TRP A 670 10.99 8.27 10.99
CA TRP A 670 12.45 8.08 10.92
C TRP A 670 12.90 7.16 9.77
N GLN A 671 12.08 6.16 9.41
CA GLN A 671 12.38 5.20 8.37
C GLN A 671 11.17 4.94 7.46
N ALA A 672 11.41 4.29 6.32
CA ALA A 672 10.35 3.90 5.41
C ALA A 672 9.52 2.74 6.00
N ILE A 673 8.24 3.03 6.24
CA ILE A 673 7.22 2.03 6.59
C ILE A 673 6.10 2.12 5.55
N GLY A 674 5.67 0.97 5.06
CA GLY A 674 4.58 0.81 4.10
C GLY A 674 3.43 -0.04 4.65
N SER A 675 2.37 -0.14 3.88
CA SER A 675 1.23 -1.05 4.09
C SER A 675 0.60 -1.39 2.75
N ALA A 676 0.21 -2.66 2.58
CA ALA A 676 -0.67 -3.10 1.51
C ALA A 676 -1.94 -3.79 2.04
N HIS A 677 -2.14 -3.83 3.35
CA HIS A 677 -3.21 -4.58 4.01
C HIS A 677 -4.05 -3.68 4.90
N GLN A 678 -5.12 -3.10 4.36
CA GLN A 678 -6.01 -2.23 5.12
C GLN A 678 -7.23 -2.99 5.61
N MET A 679 -7.48 -3.03 6.92
CA MET A 679 -8.52 -3.86 7.55
C MET A 679 -9.23 -3.14 8.71
N GLY A 680 -10.37 -3.65 9.15
CA GLY A 680 -10.99 -3.37 10.45
C GLY A 680 -11.71 -2.02 10.66
N SER A 681 -11.67 -1.12 9.68
CA SER A 681 -12.27 0.22 9.80
C SER A 681 -13.81 0.25 9.97
N CYS A 682 -14.48 -0.89 9.78
CA CYS A 682 -15.91 -1.10 9.97
C CYS A 682 -16.19 -2.46 10.64
N ARG A 683 -15.37 -2.84 11.62
CA ARG A 683 -15.31 -4.22 12.14
C ARG A 683 -16.66 -4.80 12.59
N LEU A 684 -16.79 -6.12 12.41
CA LEU A 684 -17.82 -6.95 13.03
C LEU A 684 -17.69 -6.87 14.56
N ALA A 685 -18.83 -6.88 15.25
CA ALA A 685 -18.87 -7.02 16.69
C ALA A 685 -20.21 -7.59 17.16
N SER A 686 -20.21 -8.20 18.35
CA SER A 686 -21.42 -8.67 19.03
C SER A 686 -22.40 -7.55 19.39
N THR A 687 -21.91 -6.32 19.57
CA THR A 687 -22.74 -5.17 19.98
C THR A 687 -22.45 -3.91 19.14
N PRO A 688 -23.42 -2.99 19.00
CA PRO A 688 -23.23 -1.73 18.30
C PRO A 688 -22.22 -0.78 18.96
N ARG A 689 -21.88 -1.02 20.23
CA ARG A 689 -20.86 -0.22 20.96
C ARG A 689 -19.44 -0.58 20.54
N GLU A 690 -19.23 -1.81 20.08
CA GLU A 690 -17.91 -2.38 19.84
C GLU A 690 -17.51 -2.38 18.36
N GLY A 691 -18.47 -2.28 17.44
CA GLY A 691 -18.22 -2.33 16.00
C GLY A 691 -19.28 -1.63 15.17
N VAL A 692 -19.07 -1.62 13.85
CA VAL A 692 -19.98 -0.97 12.87
C VAL A 692 -21.04 -1.93 12.38
N CYS A 693 -20.68 -3.22 12.28
CA CYS A 693 -21.54 -4.26 11.77
C CYS A 693 -21.82 -5.32 12.81
N ASP A 694 -23.00 -5.94 12.72
CA ASP A 694 -23.34 -7.14 13.47
C ASP A 694 -22.51 -8.34 12.98
N PRO A 695 -22.52 -9.50 13.68
CA PRO A 695 -21.73 -10.67 13.28
C PRO A 695 -22.08 -11.24 11.89
N GLU A 696 -23.20 -10.82 11.29
CA GLU A 696 -23.68 -11.27 9.98
C GLU A 696 -23.41 -10.23 8.87
N GLY A 697 -22.76 -9.10 9.19
CA GLY A 697 -22.34 -8.05 8.25
C GLY A 697 -23.36 -6.93 8.02
N ARG A 698 -24.49 -6.89 8.75
CA ARG A 698 -25.44 -5.75 8.68
C ARG A 698 -24.91 -4.57 9.46
N THR A 699 -25.13 -3.37 8.95
CA THR A 699 -24.81 -2.17 9.74
C THR A 699 -25.84 -1.98 10.86
N TRP A 700 -25.38 -1.63 12.06
CA TRP A 700 -26.27 -1.35 13.19
C TRP A 700 -27.13 -0.09 12.99
N ASP A 701 -26.60 0.90 12.27
CA ASP A 701 -27.20 2.22 12.10
C ASP A 701 -28.37 2.26 11.11
N THR A 702 -28.43 1.30 10.20
CA THR A 702 -29.32 1.38 9.04
C THR A 702 -29.67 -0.01 8.54
N ARG A 703 -30.97 -0.29 8.48
CA ARG A 703 -31.48 -1.52 7.87
C ARG A 703 -31.21 -1.55 6.37
N ASN A 704 -31.11 -2.75 5.80
CA ASN A 704 -30.83 -3.00 4.38
C ASN A 704 -29.48 -2.47 3.86
N CYS A 705 -28.56 -2.17 4.78
CA CYS A 705 -27.19 -1.81 4.46
C CYS A 705 -26.23 -2.84 5.07
N TYR A 706 -25.32 -3.35 4.25
CA TYR A 706 -24.35 -4.38 4.62
C TYR A 706 -22.95 -3.91 4.21
N VAL A 707 -21.94 -4.39 4.91
CA VAL A 707 -20.54 -4.23 4.52
C VAL A 707 -19.99 -5.61 4.19
N ALA A 708 -19.16 -5.74 3.16
CA ALA A 708 -18.65 -7.04 2.72
C ALA A 708 -17.20 -6.98 2.27
N ASP A 709 -16.31 -6.29 3.00
CA ASP A 709 -14.89 -6.20 2.65
C ASP A 709 -13.99 -6.34 3.90
N ALA A 710 -12.67 -6.16 3.72
CA ALA A 710 -11.68 -6.31 4.78
C ALA A 710 -11.89 -5.34 5.98
N SER A 711 -12.70 -4.30 5.82
CA SER A 711 -13.07 -3.40 6.92
C SER A 711 -13.83 -4.11 8.03
N LEU A 712 -14.40 -5.29 7.76
CA LEU A 712 -15.11 -6.11 8.73
C LEU A 712 -14.22 -6.82 9.76
N PHE A 713 -12.90 -6.88 9.56
CA PHE A 713 -12.04 -7.69 10.42
C PHE A 713 -11.95 -7.11 11.85
N PRO A 714 -12.16 -7.91 12.91
CA PRO A 714 -12.03 -7.45 14.30
C PRO A 714 -10.64 -6.91 14.65
N THR A 715 -9.60 -7.64 14.21
CA THR A 715 -8.18 -7.30 14.39
C THR A 715 -7.39 -7.60 13.11
N ALA A 716 -6.10 -7.28 13.11
CA ALA A 716 -5.21 -7.59 12.00
C ALA A 716 -5.11 -9.10 11.78
N SER A 717 -5.22 -9.57 10.53
CA SER A 717 -5.28 -11.00 10.22
C SER A 717 -3.95 -11.75 10.44
N GLY A 718 -2.83 -11.04 10.49
CA GLY A 718 -1.48 -11.63 10.54
C GLY A 718 -1.05 -12.31 9.24
N VAL A 719 -1.88 -12.28 8.19
CA VAL A 719 -1.66 -12.85 6.85
C VAL A 719 -2.20 -11.92 5.78
N ASN A 720 -1.83 -12.12 4.51
CA ASN A 720 -2.45 -11.39 3.40
C ASN A 720 -3.99 -11.58 3.43
N PRO A 721 -4.79 -10.50 3.44
CA PRO A 721 -6.20 -10.57 3.84
C PRO A 721 -7.15 -11.08 2.76
N MET A 722 -6.67 -11.40 1.55
CA MET A 722 -7.53 -11.69 0.39
C MET A 722 -8.45 -12.89 0.63
N LEU A 723 -7.90 -14.05 1.01
CA LEU A 723 -8.69 -15.27 1.21
C LEU A 723 -9.71 -15.10 2.35
N THR A 724 -9.30 -14.46 3.45
CA THR A 724 -10.19 -14.10 4.56
C THR A 724 -11.29 -13.14 4.12
N THR A 725 -10.97 -12.15 3.27
CA THR A 725 -11.95 -11.15 2.78
C THR A 725 -13.01 -11.82 1.92
N PHE A 726 -12.60 -12.69 0.99
CA PHE A 726 -13.53 -13.48 0.19
C PHE A 726 -14.44 -14.36 1.07
N SER A 727 -13.87 -15.00 2.09
CA SER A 727 -14.62 -15.89 3.01
C SER A 727 -15.64 -15.12 3.86
N VAL A 728 -15.26 -13.94 4.37
CA VAL A 728 -16.18 -13.06 5.10
C VAL A 728 -17.28 -12.52 4.17
N ALA A 729 -16.92 -12.11 2.95
CA ALA A 729 -17.91 -11.64 1.97
C ALA A 729 -18.91 -12.73 1.55
N TYR A 730 -18.47 -13.99 1.46
CA TYR A 730 -19.36 -15.13 1.21
C TYR A 730 -20.40 -15.28 2.33
N MET A 731 -19.98 -15.15 3.60
CA MET A 731 -20.88 -15.16 4.75
C MET A 731 -21.92 -14.03 4.62
N VAL A 732 -21.49 -12.80 4.33
CA VAL A 732 -22.39 -11.66 4.16
C VAL A 732 -23.37 -11.89 2.98
N ALA A 733 -22.91 -12.52 1.90
CA ALA A 733 -23.78 -12.86 0.78
C ALA A 733 -24.90 -13.83 1.20
N GLN A 734 -24.61 -14.83 2.04
CA GLN A 734 -25.64 -15.71 2.60
C GLN A 734 -26.65 -14.94 3.46
N THR A 735 -26.16 -14.00 4.28
CA THR A 735 -27.01 -13.11 5.08
C THR A 735 -27.96 -12.31 4.20
N VAL A 736 -27.47 -11.69 3.12
CA VAL A 736 -28.29 -10.90 2.20
C VAL A 736 -29.34 -11.77 1.51
N LYS A 737 -28.99 -13.00 1.07
CA LYS A 737 -29.94 -13.96 0.49
C LYS A 737 -31.05 -14.32 1.48
N LYS A 738 -30.70 -14.62 2.73
CA LYS A 738 -31.66 -14.93 3.79
C LYS A 738 -32.61 -13.77 4.03
N ASP A 739 -32.11 -12.55 4.11
CA ASP A 739 -32.94 -11.35 4.35
C ASP A 739 -33.88 -11.05 3.18
N LEU A 740 -33.42 -11.21 1.93
CA LEU A 740 -34.26 -11.05 0.74
C LEU A 740 -35.37 -12.11 0.69
N ALA A 741 -35.06 -13.37 1.03
CA ALA A 741 -36.04 -14.45 1.08
C ALA A 741 -37.10 -14.23 2.17
N HIS A 742 -36.70 -13.78 3.36
CA HIS A 742 -37.63 -13.44 4.43
C HIS A 742 -38.56 -12.28 4.07
N GLU A 743 -38.05 -11.23 3.41
CA GLU A 743 -38.89 -10.12 2.94
C GLU A 743 -39.88 -10.55 1.85
N ALA A 744 -39.48 -11.49 0.97
CA ALA A 744 -40.35 -12.04 -0.06
C ALA A 744 -41.46 -12.94 0.49
N ALA A 745 -41.22 -13.65 1.59
CA ALA A 745 -42.20 -14.54 2.22
C ALA A 745 -43.32 -13.80 2.99
N GLY A 746 -43.15 -12.49 3.27
CA GLY A 746 -44.07 -11.72 4.11
C GLY A 746 -44.04 -12.13 5.59
N PRO A 747 -44.75 -11.41 6.49
CA PRO A 747 -44.86 -11.85 7.87
C PRO A 747 -45.62 -13.18 7.92
N ALA A 748 -44.97 -14.24 8.40
CA ALA A 748 -45.65 -15.48 8.73
C ALA A 748 -46.81 -15.16 9.68
N ALA A 749 -48.03 -15.55 9.31
CA ALA A 749 -49.18 -15.43 10.20
C ALA A 749 -48.80 -16.08 11.54
N ALA A 750 -48.80 -15.28 12.62
CA ALA A 750 -48.60 -15.81 13.95
C ALA A 750 -49.61 -16.96 14.15
N PRO A 751 -49.18 -18.14 14.65
CA PRO A 751 -50.13 -19.19 14.97
C PRO A 751 -51.13 -18.61 15.96
N ALA A 752 -52.42 -18.72 15.64
CA ALA A 752 -53.49 -18.31 16.52
C ALA A 752 -53.24 -18.93 17.89
N ARG A 753 -53.06 -18.09 18.91
CA ARG A 753 -52.99 -18.55 20.30
C ARG A 753 -54.32 -19.25 20.60
N LEU A 754 -54.28 -20.56 20.81
CA LEU A 754 -55.33 -21.30 21.51
C LEU A 754 -55.19 -21.05 23.01
#